data_AF-A0A3D5W7S6-F1
#
_entry.id   AF-A0A3D5W7S6-F1
#
_cell.length_a   1.000
_cell.length_b   1.000
_cell.length_c   1.000
_cell.angle_alpha   90.00
_cell.angle_beta   90.00
_cell.angle_gamma   90.00
#
_symmetry.space_group_name_H-M   'P 1'
#
loop_
_entity.id
_entity.type
_entity.pdbx_description
1 polymer ?
#
loop_
_entity_poly.entity_id
_entity_poly.type
_entity_poly.pdbx_seq_one_letter_code
_entity_poly.pdbx_strand_id
1 'polypeptide(L)'
;MKDRWSDRDAQALLSCYGENCPRELILRSYSGRLLGVEPSLVLHGGGNTSVKGHFRDVFGELAPALFIKASGFDLATIEPQDHVAIDLQRLQSLQTLDAIPDKAIRNELCASRFDQSAPTPSVEAILHALIPFRFIDHTHADAVVTLTNTPDGEARIRELYGDRLLVVPYVMPGFVLAKKVAQMTGGVDWANLEGMVLMNHGIFSFADDARESYQRMIRFVTQAEQALGQRPSPPVQKGIVSPLVLASLRREISRVVGRAMLARFNGAPESLAFASRDDVADIASRGPLTPDHVIRTKRLPLVVDGEPASLVDAYAREYQAYFEQHTDGTLTMLDCAPRWVIWPGKGTVAFGSKPAELKVVSDIVIHTIGAIEDAERLGGWRALPAADIFAVEYWELEQAKLGKTEVLPPLQGRCAVVTGGANGIGHACATALGEQGVQVTVLDLDPAVDLAFDSPAVSGVVCDVTDPEAVRQAIDSAVVSTGGLDIVVSNAGIFGASDMVGDMPDEEWQRSLDINLTGAMHVVRQSIPYLRLGWEPAVIIMGSKNVPAPGPGAGAYSVAKAGLTQLARVLALELATDGIRVNTVHPNAVFDTAIWTDEVLESRAAHYGMSVEAYRKHNLLNQEVTSRDVAAMVCAMAGPTFRCTTGAQVPIDGGNERVL
;
A
#
# COMPACT_ATOMS: atom_id res chain seq x y z
N MET A 1 17.98 21.89 6.09
CA MET A 1 17.98 20.93 4.96
C MET A 1 19.24 21.09 4.09
N LYS A 2 19.69 20.02 3.42
CA LYS A 2 20.89 20.05 2.55
C LYS A 2 20.50 20.38 1.10
N ASP A 3 21.15 21.36 0.49
CA ASP A 3 21.09 21.60 -0.96
C ASP A 3 21.72 20.42 -1.71
N ARG A 4 20.93 19.75 -2.56
CA ARG A 4 21.35 18.58 -3.36
C ARG A 4 21.62 18.91 -4.83
N TRP A 5 21.57 20.19 -5.23
CA TRP A 5 21.82 20.58 -6.61
C TRP A 5 23.26 20.27 -7.04
N SER A 6 23.40 19.66 -8.20
CA SER A 6 24.67 19.30 -8.82
C SER A 6 24.67 19.71 -10.28
N ASP A 7 25.52 20.69 -10.62
CA ASP A 7 25.65 21.17 -12.01
C ASP A 7 26.10 20.05 -12.96
N ARG A 8 26.89 19.09 -12.46
CA ARG A 8 27.29 17.89 -13.19
C ARG A 8 26.08 17.02 -13.55
N ASP A 9 25.21 16.76 -12.59
CA ASP A 9 24.06 15.85 -12.80
C ASP A 9 22.99 16.51 -13.65
N ALA A 10 22.76 17.81 -13.45
CA ALA A 10 21.90 18.61 -14.32
C ALA A 10 22.39 18.57 -15.78
N GLN A 11 23.70 18.76 -16.00
CA GLN A 11 24.30 18.71 -17.34
C GLN A 11 24.31 17.30 -17.94
N ALA A 12 24.44 16.26 -17.12
CA ALA A 12 24.32 14.88 -17.57
C ALA A 12 22.89 14.57 -18.07
N LEU A 13 21.87 15.00 -17.32
CA LEU A 13 20.47 14.79 -17.72
C LEU A 13 20.13 15.57 -19.01
N LEU A 14 20.63 16.80 -19.15
CA LEU A 14 20.52 17.59 -20.37
C LEU A 14 21.15 16.88 -21.58
N SER A 15 22.32 16.27 -21.39
CA SER A 15 22.99 15.49 -22.44
C SER A 15 22.23 14.22 -22.82
N CYS A 16 21.54 13.57 -21.87
CA CYS A 16 20.75 12.35 -22.12
C CYS A 16 19.51 12.62 -22.99
N TYR A 17 18.78 13.71 -22.74
CA TYR A 17 17.56 14.04 -23.47
C TYR A 17 17.83 14.74 -24.82
N GLY A 18 18.95 15.47 -24.93
CA GLY A 18 19.34 16.15 -26.15
C GLY A 18 18.35 17.24 -26.59
N GLU A 19 18.33 17.55 -27.89
CA GLU A 19 17.52 18.64 -28.46
C GLU A 19 16.02 18.32 -28.61
N ASN A 20 15.62 17.06 -28.39
CA ASN A 20 14.24 16.61 -28.59
C ASN A 20 13.30 17.03 -27.45
N CYS A 21 13.83 17.49 -26.31
CA CYS A 21 13.06 17.95 -25.16
C CYS A 21 13.49 19.37 -24.76
N PRO A 22 12.56 20.30 -24.46
CA PRO A 22 12.91 21.64 -24.01
C PRO A 22 13.85 21.62 -22.81
N ARG A 23 14.91 22.43 -22.85
CA ARG A 23 15.92 22.54 -21.79
C ARG A 23 15.28 22.81 -20.43
N GLU A 24 14.31 23.72 -20.40
CA GLU A 24 13.63 24.14 -19.18
C GLU A 24 12.84 22.98 -18.56
N LEU A 25 12.24 22.11 -19.37
CA LEU A 25 11.49 20.96 -18.91
C LEU A 25 12.39 19.87 -18.32
N ILE A 26 13.57 19.66 -18.92
CA ILE A 26 14.59 18.75 -18.37
C ILE A 26 15.07 19.25 -17.02
N LEU A 27 15.42 20.54 -16.93
CA LEU A 27 15.85 21.15 -15.67
C LEU A 27 14.75 21.13 -14.61
N ARG A 28 13.48 21.30 -15.03
CA ARG A 28 12.34 21.21 -14.12
C ARG A 28 12.17 19.81 -13.56
N SER A 29 12.32 18.79 -14.40
CA SER A 29 12.25 17.38 -13.98
C SER A 29 13.39 17.07 -13.00
N TYR A 30 14.61 17.51 -13.28
CA TYR A 30 15.76 17.36 -12.38
C TYR A 30 15.50 17.97 -11.01
N SER A 31 15.14 19.25 -10.95
CA SER A 31 14.89 19.94 -9.68
C SER A 31 13.64 19.43 -8.97
N GLY A 32 12.64 18.96 -9.71
CA GLY A 32 11.49 18.23 -9.16
C GLY A 32 11.91 16.97 -8.40
N ARG A 33 12.83 16.17 -8.95
CA ARG A 33 13.42 15.00 -8.26
C ARG A 33 14.14 15.39 -6.99
N LEU A 34 14.92 16.47 -7.03
CA LEU A 34 15.63 16.94 -5.84
C LEU A 34 14.67 17.32 -4.69
N LEU A 35 13.47 17.82 -5.01
CA LEU A 35 12.41 18.06 -4.01
C LEU A 35 11.75 16.75 -3.57
N GLY A 36 11.40 15.87 -4.52
CA GLY A 36 10.66 14.64 -4.23
C GLY A 36 11.45 13.57 -3.45
N VAL A 37 12.79 13.56 -3.53
CA VAL A 37 13.62 12.66 -2.70
C VAL A 37 13.67 13.05 -1.22
N GLU A 38 13.09 14.20 -0.85
CA GLU A 38 13.01 14.68 0.52
C GLU A 38 11.55 14.62 1.02
N PRO A 39 11.17 13.56 1.77
CA PRO A 39 9.78 13.34 2.17
C PRO A 39 9.19 14.49 3.00
N SER A 40 10.03 15.23 3.72
CA SER A 40 9.58 16.38 4.53
C SER A 40 9.21 17.62 3.71
N LEU A 41 9.50 17.63 2.40
CA LEU A 41 9.03 18.66 1.46
C LEU A 41 7.74 18.22 0.77
N VAL A 42 7.73 16.99 0.26
CA VAL A 42 6.66 16.47 -0.58
C VAL A 42 6.34 15.06 -0.13
N LEU A 43 5.13 14.89 0.39
CA LEU A 43 4.57 13.61 0.76
C LEU A 43 3.39 13.25 -0.16
N HIS A 44 2.90 12.01 -0.04
CA HIS A 44 1.85 11.46 -0.89
C HIS A 44 0.66 12.40 -1.10
N GLY A 45 0.40 12.77 -2.35
CA GLY A 45 -0.75 13.63 -2.71
C GLY A 45 -0.50 15.13 -2.63
N GLY A 46 0.66 15.55 -2.12
CA GLY A 46 1.05 16.94 -1.93
C GLY A 46 2.10 17.46 -2.92
N GLY A 47 2.19 18.79 -3.04
CA GLY A 47 3.18 19.51 -3.84
C GLY A 47 2.99 19.45 -5.37
N ASN A 48 3.31 20.56 -6.04
CA ASN A 48 3.27 20.68 -7.50
C ASN A 48 4.48 21.48 -7.99
N THR A 49 5.09 21.05 -9.10
CA THR A 49 6.13 21.83 -9.76
C THR A 49 5.71 22.12 -11.18
N SER A 50 6.10 23.29 -11.67
CA SER A 50 5.82 23.66 -13.06
C SER A 50 6.95 24.49 -13.67
N VAL A 51 6.95 24.51 -14.99
CA VAL A 51 7.79 25.41 -15.78
C VAL A 51 7.01 26.01 -16.94
N LYS A 52 7.18 27.31 -17.18
CA LYS A 52 6.65 28.00 -18.35
C LYS A 52 7.63 27.88 -19.52
N GLY A 53 7.10 27.60 -20.71
CA GLY A 53 7.91 27.45 -21.92
C GLY A 53 7.04 27.53 -23.16
N HIS A 54 7.43 26.80 -24.20
CA HIS A 54 6.66 26.71 -25.44
C HIS A 54 6.41 25.25 -25.79
N PHE A 55 5.16 24.93 -26.15
CA PHE A 55 4.78 23.66 -26.73
C PHE A 55 4.85 23.78 -28.25
N ARG A 56 5.44 22.78 -28.92
CA ARG A 56 5.47 22.69 -30.37
C ARG A 56 4.33 21.79 -30.83
N ASP A 57 3.39 22.34 -31.58
CA ASP A 57 2.26 21.57 -32.09
C ASP A 57 2.63 20.72 -33.33
N VAL A 58 1.64 19.99 -33.85
CA VAL A 58 1.78 19.13 -35.04
C VAL A 58 2.08 19.91 -36.32
N PHE A 59 1.84 21.23 -36.34
CA PHE A 59 2.17 22.12 -37.45
C PHE A 59 3.57 22.75 -37.29
N GLY A 60 4.22 22.52 -36.15
CA GLY A 60 5.52 23.07 -35.82
C GLY A 60 5.46 24.47 -35.20
N GLU A 61 4.27 25.00 -34.93
CA GLU A 61 4.05 26.30 -34.30
C GLU A 61 4.34 26.23 -32.81
N LEU A 62 4.87 27.33 -32.25
CA LEU A 62 5.19 27.43 -30.84
C LEU A 62 4.08 28.18 -30.10
N ALA A 63 3.40 27.49 -29.20
CA ALA A 63 2.38 28.07 -28.32
C ALA A 63 2.92 28.22 -26.89
N PRO A 64 2.66 29.34 -26.19
CA PRO A 64 3.01 29.48 -24.78
C PRO A 64 2.35 28.39 -23.93
N ALA A 65 3.16 27.68 -23.14
CA ALA A 65 2.72 26.52 -22.40
C ALA A 65 3.18 26.57 -20.94
N LEU A 66 2.32 26.08 -20.05
CA LEU A 66 2.68 25.67 -18.70
C LEU A 66 2.85 24.14 -18.71
N PHE A 67 4.05 23.68 -18.38
CA PHE A 67 4.31 22.27 -18.12
C PHE A 67 4.22 22.06 -16.62
N ILE A 68 3.20 21.33 -16.16
CA ILE A 68 2.97 21.06 -14.73
C ILE A 68 2.99 19.56 -14.48
N LYS A 69 3.52 19.15 -13.32
CA LYS A 69 3.45 17.76 -12.87
C LYS A 69 2.03 17.19 -13.02
N ALA A 70 1.91 16.04 -13.66
CA ALA A 70 0.65 15.32 -13.77
C ALA A 70 0.13 14.87 -12.39
N SER A 71 -1.19 14.85 -12.23
CA SER A 71 -1.82 14.26 -11.04
C SER A 71 -1.49 12.76 -10.96
N GLY A 72 -1.09 12.27 -9.78
CA GLY A 72 -0.73 10.87 -9.55
C GLY A 72 0.74 10.50 -9.77
N PHE A 73 1.58 11.39 -10.30
CA PHE A 73 3.01 11.15 -10.50
C PHE A 73 3.85 11.60 -9.30
N ASP A 74 4.86 10.79 -8.96
CA ASP A 74 5.81 11.01 -7.87
C ASP A 74 6.96 11.93 -8.32
N LEU A 75 7.17 13.03 -7.59
CA LEU A 75 8.26 13.96 -7.86
C LEU A 75 9.63 13.30 -7.78
N ALA A 76 9.82 12.30 -6.91
CA ALA A 76 11.12 11.64 -6.71
C ALA A 76 11.61 10.93 -7.98
N THR A 77 10.70 10.55 -8.88
CA THR A 77 10.98 9.79 -10.11
C THR A 77 10.51 10.50 -11.39
N ILE A 78 10.05 11.74 -11.29
CA ILE A 78 9.40 12.47 -12.40
C ILE A 78 10.32 12.67 -13.61
N GLU A 79 9.81 12.36 -14.80
CA GLU A 79 10.48 12.57 -16.09
C GLU A 79 9.81 13.71 -16.90
N PRO A 80 10.46 14.25 -17.96
CA PRO A 80 9.88 15.30 -18.79
C PRO A 80 8.49 14.98 -19.33
N GLN A 81 8.25 13.73 -19.76
CA GLN A 81 6.94 13.27 -20.26
C GLN A 81 5.83 13.22 -19.20
N ASP A 82 6.19 13.25 -17.91
CA ASP A 82 5.21 13.22 -16.81
C ASP A 82 4.66 14.61 -16.48
N HIS A 83 5.06 15.63 -17.24
CA HIS A 83 4.52 16.98 -17.15
C HIS A 83 3.46 17.20 -18.23
N VAL A 84 2.26 17.59 -17.81
CA VAL A 84 1.17 17.93 -18.72
C VAL A 84 1.43 19.33 -19.27
N ALA A 85 1.48 19.46 -20.60
CA ALA A 85 1.54 20.73 -21.30
C ALA A 85 0.14 21.33 -21.44
N ILE A 86 -0.05 22.54 -20.92
CA ILE A 86 -1.33 23.25 -20.88
C ILE A 86 -1.17 24.63 -21.50
N ASP A 87 -2.18 25.09 -22.23
CA ASP A 87 -2.25 26.45 -22.78
C ASP A 87 -2.20 27.49 -21.65
N LEU A 88 -1.06 28.19 -21.58
CA LEU A 88 -0.79 29.18 -20.55
C LEU A 88 -1.73 30.38 -20.64
N GLN A 89 -2.04 30.84 -21.86
CA GLN A 89 -2.89 32.01 -22.07
C GLN A 89 -4.33 31.74 -21.66
N ARG A 90 -4.82 30.52 -21.95
CA ARG A 90 -6.16 30.08 -21.53
C ARG A 90 -6.27 30.04 -20.01
N LEU A 91 -5.29 29.47 -19.30
CA LEU A 91 -5.30 29.46 -17.84
C LEU A 91 -5.23 30.87 -17.24
N GLN A 92 -4.40 31.75 -17.80
CA GLN A 92 -4.32 33.14 -17.36
C GLN A 92 -5.63 33.90 -17.57
N SER A 93 -6.40 33.57 -18.60
CA SER A 93 -7.69 34.20 -18.87
C SER A 93 -8.76 33.84 -17.84
N LEU A 94 -8.63 32.70 -17.14
CA LEU A 94 -9.57 32.28 -16.10
C LEU A 94 -9.64 33.28 -14.95
N GLN A 95 -8.58 34.04 -14.66
CA GLN A 95 -8.58 35.05 -13.59
C GLN A 95 -9.60 36.17 -13.80
N THR A 96 -10.08 36.36 -15.04
CA THR A 96 -11.09 37.36 -15.38
C THR A 96 -12.50 36.98 -14.92
N LEU A 97 -12.71 35.69 -14.60
CA LEU A 97 -13.99 35.18 -14.14
C LEU A 97 -14.18 35.48 -12.65
N ASP A 98 -15.44 35.75 -12.28
CA ASP A 98 -15.75 35.96 -10.87
C ASP A 98 -15.88 34.67 -10.07
N ALA A 99 -16.50 33.66 -10.66
CA ALA A 99 -16.67 32.34 -10.10
C ALA A 99 -16.81 31.33 -11.25
N ILE A 100 -16.43 30.09 -10.99
CA ILE A 100 -16.59 28.98 -11.93
C ILE A 100 -16.89 27.71 -11.13
N PRO A 101 -17.92 26.92 -11.50
CA PRO A 101 -18.21 25.65 -10.82
C PRO A 101 -17.09 24.63 -11.01
N ASP A 102 -16.85 23.74 -10.03
CA ASP A 102 -15.77 22.74 -10.07
C ASP A 102 -15.76 21.85 -11.31
N LYS A 103 -16.93 21.39 -11.75
CA LYS A 103 -17.07 20.62 -12.97
C LYS A 103 -16.61 21.41 -14.20
N ALA A 104 -16.87 22.70 -14.25
CA ALA A 104 -16.40 23.58 -15.32
C ALA A 104 -14.88 23.82 -15.22
N ILE A 105 -14.32 23.96 -14.01
CA ILE A 105 -12.86 24.03 -13.81
C ILE A 105 -12.18 22.80 -14.40
N ARG A 106 -12.67 21.59 -14.08
CA ARG A 106 -12.14 20.33 -14.62
C ARG A 106 -12.16 20.32 -16.15
N ASN A 107 -13.30 20.72 -16.73
CA ASN A 107 -13.47 20.73 -18.18
C ASN A 107 -12.51 21.71 -18.85
N GLU A 108 -12.35 22.92 -18.28
CA GLU A 108 -11.41 23.91 -18.80
C GLU A 108 -9.96 23.44 -18.70
N LEU A 109 -9.57 22.83 -17.57
CA LEU A 109 -8.24 22.24 -17.40
C LEU A 109 -7.97 21.14 -18.43
N CYS A 110 -8.93 20.25 -18.68
CA CYS A 110 -8.82 19.22 -19.71
C CYS A 110 -8.79 19.80 -21.14
N ALA A 111 -9.63 20.80 -21.42
CA ALA A 111 -9.72 21.45 -22.73
C ALA A 111 -8.49 22.30 -23.06
N SER A 112 -7.73 22.71 -22.04
CA SER A 112 -6.50 23.49 -22.18
C SER A 112 -5.26 22.62 -22.44
N ARG A 113 -5.36 21.29 -22.39
CA ARG A 113 -4.21 20.42 -22.70
C ARG A 113 -3.91 20.42 -24.19
N PHE A 114 -2.62 20.48 -24.53
CA PHE A 114 -2.17 20.28 -25.90
C PHE A 114 -2.22 18.79 -26.32
N ASP A 115 -2.03 17.87 -25.37
CA ASP A 115 -2.17 16.43 -25.57
C ASP A 115 -3.38 15.89 -24.79
N GLN A 116 -4.37 15.35 -25.49
CA GLN A 116 -5.59 14.82 -24.88
C GLN A 116 -5.42 13.41 -24.31
N SER A 117 -4.34 12.72 -24.65
CA SER A 117 -3.97 11.44 -24.03
C SER A 117 -3.26 11.64 -22.68
N ALA A 118 -2.75 12.84 -22.43
CA ALA A 118 -2.06 13.18 -21.19
C ALA A 118 -3.01 13.11 -19.96
N PRO A 119 -2.46 12.85 -18.76
CA PRO A 119 -3.23 12.86 -17.52
C PRO A 119 -3.99 14.16 -17.26
N THR A 120 -4.92 14.14 -16.31
CA THR A 120 -5.61 15.36 -15.89
C THR A 120 -4.63 16.22 -15.08
N PRO A 121 -4.47 17.52 -15.41
CA PRO A 121 -3.58 18.40 -14.67
C PRO A 121 -4.16 18.77 -13.31
N SER A 122 -3.27 19.20 -12.40
CA SER A 122 -3.67 19.70 -11.08
C SER A 122 -4.55 20.95 -11.21
N VAL A 123 -5.52 21.09 -10.31
CA VAL A 123 -6.33 22.32 -10.14
C VAL A 123 -5.47 23.55 -9.80
N GLU A 124 -4.31 23.32 -9.20
CA GLU A 124 -3.34 24.36 -8.88
C GLU A 124 -2.60 24.90 -10.11
N ALA A 125 -2.73 24.26 -11.28
CA ALA A 125 -2.19 24.78 -12.54
C ALA A 125 -2.62 26.22 -12.80
N ILE A 126 -3.82 26.60 -12.36
CA ILE A 126 -4.35 27.97 -12.47
C ILE A 126 -3.45 28.93 -11.69
N LEU A 127 -3.14 28.65 -10.42
CA LEU A 127 -2.24 29.49 -9.62
C LEU A 127 -0.83 29.54 -10.23
N HIS A 128 -0.29 28.40 -10.65
CA HIS A 128 1.02 28.32 -11.30
C HIS A 128 1.09 29.16 -12.60
N ALA A 129 -0.01 29.28 -13.34
CA ALA A 129 -0.09 30.11 -14.54
C ALA A 129 -0.06 31.62 -14.23
N LEU A 130 -0.61 32.04 -13.08
CA LEU A 130 -0.70 33.45 -12.68
C LEU A 130 0.59 34.00 -12.05
N ILE A 131 1.43 33.15 -11.44
CA ILE A 131 2.73 33.57 -10.89
C ILE A 131 3.65 33.99 -12.05
N PRO A 132 4.20 35.22 -12.10
CA PRO A 132 4.89 35.75 -13.29
C PRO A 132 6.36 35.32 -13.41
N PHE A 133 6.67 34.08 -13.04
CA PHE A 133 8.01 33.50 -13.11
C PHE A 133 8.03 32.21 -13.92
N ARG A 134 9.19 31.84 -14.45
CA ARG A 134 9.32 30.64 -15.29
C ARG A 134 9.20 29.35 -14.50
N PHE A 135 9.95 29.18 -13.41
CA PHE A 135 9.95 28.00 -12.56
C PHE A 135 9.18 28.28 -11.29
N ILE A 136 8.26 27.38 -10.95
CA ILE A 136 7.47 27.45 -9.72
C ILE A 136 7.56 26.11 -9.02
N ASP A 137 7.90 26.16 -7.74
CA ASP A 137 7.86 25.04 -6.81
C ASP A 137 6.76 25.28 -5.80
N HIS A 138 5.92 24.27 -5.57
CA HIS A 138 4.99 24.20 -4.47
C HIS A 138 5.25 22.92 -3.68
N THR A 139 5.46 23.05 -2.38
CA THR A 139 5.67 21.92 -1.48
C THR A 139 4.78 22.05 -0.25
N HIS A 140 4.49 20.92 0.39
CA HIS A 140 3.75 20.86 1.66
C HIS A 140 4.74 20.63 2.79
N ALA A 141 5.82 21.43 2.80
CA ALA A 141 6.94 21.21 3.69
C ALA A 141 6.51 21.15 5.16
N ASP A 142 6.80 20.03 5.83
CA ASP A 142 6.34 19.74 7.20
C ASP A 142 6.63 20.90 8.14
N ALA A 143 7.84 21.47 8.06
CA ALA A 143 8.25 22.54 8.96
C ALA A 143 7.40 23.79 8.80
N VAL A 144 7.08 24.18 7.56
CA VAL A 144 6.25 25.35 7.27
C VAL A 144 4.81 25.07 7.67
N VAL A 145 4.27 23.92 7.28
CA VAL A 145 2.89 23.54 7.60
C VAL A 145 2.72 23.44 9.12
N THR A 146 3.68 22.86 9.84
CA THR A 146 3.72 22.83 11.32
C THR A 146 3.63 24.22 11.92
N LEU A 147 4.48 25.16 11.48
CA LEU A 147 4.45 26.54 11.98
C LEU A 147 3.08 27.20 11.74
N THR A 148 2.49 27.00 10.56
CA THR A 148 1.18 27.56 10.24
C THR A 148 0.03 26.94 11.04
N ASN A 149 0.18 25.70 11.52
CA ASN A 149 -0.78 24.99 12.36
C ASN A 149 -0.53 25.21 13.87
N THR A 150 -0.11 26.42 14.25
CA THR A 150 0.01 26.86 15.65
C THR A 150 -0.91 28.08 15.90
N PRO A 151 -1.31 28.37 17.15
CA PRO A 151 -2.15 29.53 17.48
C PRO A 151 -1.66 30.87 16.90
N ASP A 152 -0.34 31.08 16.89
CA ASP A 152 0.32 32.30 16.40
C ASP A 152 0.99 32.11 15.02
N GLY A 153 0.57 31.11 14.25
CA GLY A 153 1.29 30.67 13.04
C GLY A 153 1.54 31.78 12.03
N GLU A 154 0.56 32.65 11.78
CA GLU A 154 0.70 33.76 10.83
C GLU A 154 1.76 34.78 11.29
N ALA A 155 1.81 35.10 12.58
CA ALA A 155 2.81 36.00 13.14
C ALA A 155 4.22 35.39 13.04
N ARG A 156 4.37 34.09 13.34
CA ARG A 156 5.65 33.37 13.22
C ARG A 156 6.16 33.35 11.77
N ILE A 157 5.28 33.10 10.81
CA ILE A 157 5.64 33.09 9.39
C ILE A 157 6.08 34.48 8.93
N ARG A 158 5.38 35.55 9.35
CA ARG A 158 5.78 36.93 9.04
C ARG A 158 7.11 37.32 9.68
N GLU A 159 7.33 36.93 10.93
CA GLU A 159 8.61 37.19 11.62
C GLU A 159 9.77 36.47 10.92
N LEU A 160 9.56 35.21 10.51
CA LEU A 160 10.59 34.37 9.90
C LEU A 160 11.00 34.85 8.49
N TYR A 161 10.01 35.23 7.67
CA TYR A 161 10.24 35.51 6.25
C TYR A 161 10.23 37.00 5.91
N GLY A 162 9.59 37.83 6.74
CA GLY A 162 9.37 39.26 6.46
C GLY A 162 8.58 39.47 5.17
N ASP A 163 8.90 40.55 4.46
CA ASP A 163 8.21 40.91 3.21
C ASP A 163 8.66 40.08 1.99
N ARG A 164 9.62 39.17 2.15
CA ARG A 164 10.14 38.33 1.05
C ARG A 164 9.12 37.31 0.56
N LEU A 165 8.20 36.88 1.42
CA LEU A 165 7.17 35.90 1.08
C LEU A 165 5.78 36.49 1.33
N LEU A 166 4.91 36.36 0.33
CA LEU A 166 3.51 36.70 0.49
C LEU A 166 2.82 35.70 1.43
N VAL A 167 2.21 36.17 2.51
CA VAL A 167 1.43 35.30 3.43
C VAL A 167 -0.05 35.34 3.03
N VAL A 168 -0.55 34.21 2.53
CA VAL A 168 -1.92 34.05 2.03
C VAL A 168 -2.74 33.29 3.08
N PRO A 169 -3.87 33.85 3.56
CA PRO A 169 -4.74 33.14 4.50
C PRO A 169 -5.32 31.88 3.86
N TYR A 170 -5.70 30.90 4.69
CA TYR A 170 -6.29 29.67 4.18
C TYR A 170 -7.55 29.96 3.37
N VAL A 171 -7.59 29.41 2.16
CA VAL A 171 -8.73 29.38 1.25
C VAL A 171 -8.68 28.07 0.49
N MET A 172 -9.83 27.63 -0.01
CA MET A 172 -9.93 26.39 -0.78
C MET A 172 -8.93 26.40 -1.96
N PRO A 173 -8.10 25.34 -2.12
CA PRO A 173 -7.21 25.19 -3.26
C PRO A 173 -7.91 25.28 -4.63
N GLY A 174 -7.13 25.50 -5.70
CA GLY A 174 -7.66 25.65 -7.05
C GLY A 174 -8.05 27.09 -7.40
N PHE A 175 -9.23 27.29 -8.02
CA PHE A 175 -9.63 28.59 -8.57
C PHE A 175 -9.80 29.68 -7.51
N VAL A 176 -10.38 29.35 -6.35
CA VAL A 176 -10.61 30.31 -5.26
C VAL A 176 -9.26 30.84 -4.74
N LEU A 177 -8.31 29.94 -4.50
CA LEU A 177 -6.94 30.29 -4.15
C LEU A 177 -6.26 31.15 -5.23
N ALA A 178 -6.33 30.75 -6.49
CA ALA A 178 -5.73 31.51 -7.59
C ALA A 178 -6.30 32.94 -7.68
N LYS A 179 -7.62 33.09 -7.53
CA LYS A 179 -8.28 34.41 -7.50
C LYS A 179 -7.85 35.23 -6.28
N LYS A 180 -7.74 34.60 -5.10
CA LYS A 180 -7.29 35.27 -3.88
C LYS A 180 -5.87 35.81 -4.03
N VAL A 181 -4.96 35.03 -4.58
CA VAL A 181 -3.58 35.46 -4.86
C VAL A 181 -3.59 36.61 -5.86
N ALA A 182 -4.31 36.50 -6.98
CA ALA A 182 -4.41 37.57 -7.99
C ALA A 182 -4.90 38.89 -7.38
N GLN A 183 -5.90 38.84 -6.50
CA GLN A 183 -6.41 40.01 -5.77
C GLN A 183 -5.35 40.63 -4.84
N MET A 184 -4.63 39.79 -4.09
CA MET A 184 -3.58 40.25 -3.16
C MET A 184 -2.36 40.80 -3.90
N THR A 185 -2.11 40.36 -5.13
CA THR A 185 -0.94 40.77 -5.92
C THR A 185 -1.25 41.87 -6.95
N GLY A 186 -2.50 42.35 -7.05
CA GLY A 186 -2.93 43.31 -8.07
C GLY A 186 -2.21 44.67 -8.06
N GLY A 187 -1.47 45.00 -6.98
CA GLY A 187 -0.60 46.17 -6.88
C GLY A 187 0.76 45.86 -6.27
N VAL A 188 1.14 44.58 -6.21
CA VAL A 188 2.42 44.14 -5.63
C VAL A 188 3.44 43.99 -6.74
N ASP A 189 4.62 44.56 -6.54
CA ASP A 189 5.77 44.29 -7.39
C ASP A 189 6.35 42.91 -7.05
N TRP A 190 6.09 41.94 -7.94
CA TRP A 190 6.57 40.56 -7.81
C TRP A 190 8.09 40.46 -7.74
N ALA A 191 8.85 41.46 -8.20
CA ALA A 191 10.31 41.48 -8.07
C ALA A 191 10.78 41.52 -6.60
N ASN A 192 9.93 41.98 -5.67
CA ASN A 192 10.21 41.99 -4.24
C ASN A 192 9.82 40.67 -3.54
N LEU A 193 9.16 39.75 -4.25
CA LEU A 193 8.75 38.46 -3.71
C LEU A 193 9.68 37.35 -4.19
N GLU A 194 10.06 36.49 -3.27
CA GLU A 194 10.84 35.29 -3.54
C GLU A 194 10.01 34.00 -3.40
N GLY A 195 8.80 34.11 -2.85
CA GLY A 195 7.89 32.99 -2.62
C GLY A 195 6.55 33.44 -2.02
N MET A 196 5.74 32.45 -1.62
CA MET A 196 4.51 32.68 -0.84
C MET A 196 4.25 31.52 0.13
N VAL A 197 3.64 31.80 1.27
CA VAL A 197 3.15 30.79 2.21
C VAL A 197 1.63 30.78 2.17
N LEU A 198 1.06 29.59 1.96
CA LEU A 198 -0.36 29.33 2.12
C LEU A 198 -0.59 28.78 3.52
N MET A 199 -1.28 29.54 4.37
CA MET A 199 -1.55 29.12 5.75
C MET A 199 -2.24 27.74 5.76
N ASN A 200 -1.74 26.82 6.59
CA ASN A 200 -2.23 25.44 6.78
C ASN A 200 -2.13 24.52 5.56
N HIS A 201 -1.46 24.94 4.48
CA HIS A 201 -1.41 24.18 3.23
C HIS A 201 0.04 23.95 2.75
N GLY A 202 0.84 25.00 2.59
CA GLY A 202 2.22 24.82 2.12
C GLY A 202 2.93 26.09 1.71
N ILE A 203 4.02 25.94 0.96
CA ILE A 203 4.91 27.02 0.55
C ILE A 203 5.18 26.95 -0.95
N PHE A 204 5.41 28.12 -1.54
CA PHE A 204 5.87 28.27 -2.91
C PHE A 204 7.21 29.01 -2.93
N SER A 205 8.06 28.62 -3.86
CA SER A 205 9.16 29.44 -4.36
C SER A 205 9.04 29.55 -5.87
N PHE A 206 9.58 30.64 -6.41
CA PHE A 206 9.56 30.88 -7.84
C PHE A 206 10.77 31.70 -8.27
N ALA A 207 11.24 31.46 -9.49
CA ALA A 207 12.32 32.20 -10.13
C ALA A 207 12.31 31.97 -11.65
N ASP A 208 13.08 32.74 -12.42
CA ASP A 208 13.26 32.47 -13.85
C ASP A 208 14.32 31.40 -14.15
N ASP A 209 15.03 30.94 -13.11
CA ASP A 209 16.01 29.87 -13.14
C ASP A 209 15.62 28.69 -12.23
N ALA A 210 15.84 27.46 -12.70
CA ALA A 210 15.45 26.24 -12.00
C ALA A 210 16.22 26.04 -10.69
N ARG A 211 17.52 26.39 -10.68
CA ARG A 211 18.38 26.25 -9.51
C ARG A 211 17.98 27.26 -8.46
N GLU A 212 17.76 28.50 -8.86
CA GLU A 212 17.34 29.55 -7.95
C GLU A 212 15.99 29.24 -7.28
N SER A 213 14.98 28.82 -8.04
CA SER A 213 13.67 28.42 -7.48
C SER A 213 13.81 27.31 -6.44
N TYR A 214 14.57 26.27 -6.77
CA TYR A 214 14.86 25.16 -5.86
C TYR A 214 15.63 25.61 -4.60
N GLN A 215 16.70 26.39 -4.77
CA GLN A 215 17.51 26.86 -3.65
C GLN A 215 16.73 27.79 -2.72
N ARG A 216 15.82 28.61 -3.26
CA ARG A 216 14.86 29.41 -2.48
C ARG A 216 14.00 28.50 -1.60
N MET A 217 13.42 27.43 -2.17
CA MET A 217 12.63 26.44 -1.42
C MET A 217 13.43 25.84 -0.27
N ILE A 218 14.62 25.29 -0.56
CA ILE A 218 15.47 24.65 0.45
C ILE A 218 15.85 25.64 1.56
N ARG A 219 16.18 26.89 1.21
CA ARG A 219 16.53 27.92 2.18
C ARG A 219 15.35 28.28 3.07
N PHE A 220 14.15 28.51 2.52
CA PHE A 220 12.98 28.89 3.31
C PHE A 220 12.53 27.77 4.24
N VAL A 221 12.53 26.52 3.76
CA VAL A 221 12.20 25.37 4.61
C VAL A 221 13.27 25.16 5.68
N THR A 222 14.55 25.33 5.35
CA THR A 222 15.63 25.26 6.36
C THR A 222 15.47 26.31 7.46
N GLN A 223 15.02 27.53 7.11
CA GLN A 223 14.71 28.56 8.10
C GLN A 223 13.55 28.13 9.01
N ALA A 224 12.51 27.49 8.46
CA ALA A 224 11.41 26.94 9.26
C ALA A 224 11.87 25.80 10.17
N GLU A 225 12.68 24.85 9.68
CA GLU A 225 13.27 23.76 10.49
C GLU A 225 14.10 24.32 11.65
N GLN A 226 14.90 25.37 11.39
CA GLN A 226 15.68 26.04 12.42
C GLN A 226 14.78 26.72 13.47
N ALA A 227 13.66 27.31 13.04
CA ALA A 227 12.69 27.93 13.94
C ALA A 227 11.95 26.89 14.82
N LEU A 228 11.68 25.69 14.30
CA LEU A 228 11.13 24.57 15.08
C LEU A 228 12.16 24.01 16.09
N GLY A 229 13.44 24.06 15.73
CA GLY A 229 14.53 23.51 16.52
C GLY A 229 14.53 21.97 16.54
N GLN A 230 15.50 21.40 17.24
CA GLN A 230 15.67 19.95 17.28
C GLN A 230 14.61 19.30 18.19
N ARG A 231 13.95 18.24 17.71
CA ARG A 231 13.09 17.40 18.55
C ARG A 231 13.95 16.52 19.47
N PRO A 232 13.61 16.39 20.77
CA PRO A 232 14.24 15.39 21.63
C PRO A 232 14.08 13.99 21.02
N SER A 233 15.15 13.21 21.05
CA SER A 233 15.05 11.81 20.63
C SER A 233 14.23 11.04 21.66
N PRO A 234 13.21 10.29 21.22
CA PRO A 234 12.47 9.41 22.11
C PRO A 234 13.37 8.29 22.65
N PRO A 235 12.99 7.63 23.77
CA PRO A 235 13.70 6.46 24.26
C PRO A 235 13.78 5.37 23.18
N VAL A 236 14.89 4.60 23.13
CA VAL A 236 15.12 3.53 22.12
C VAL A 236 14.19 2.31 22.29
N GLN A 237 13.16 2.42 23.14
CA GLN A 237 12.19 1.36 23.34
C GLN A 237 11.29 1.24 22.11
N LYS A 238 11.05 0.00 21.69
CA LYS A 238 10.05 -0.31 20.67
C LYS A 238 8.78 -0.82 21.33
N GLY A 239 7.65 -0.45 20.75
CA GLY A 239 6.36 -0.99 21.12
C GLY A 239 6.26 -2.46 20.77
N ILE A 240 5.63 -3.24 21.64
CA ILE A 240 5.28 -4.63 21.39
C ILE A 240 3.77 -4.73 21.28
N VAL A 241 3.30 -5.44 20.25
CA VAL A 241 1.88 -5.65 19.99
C VAL A 241 1.51 -7.11 20.19
N SER A 242 0.32 -7.35 20.73
CA SER A 242 -0.25 -8.71 20.74
C SER A 242 -0.79 -9.01 19.34
N PRO A 243 -0.32 -10.09 18.67
CA PRO A 243 -0.80 -10.41 17.33
C PRO A 243 -2.31 -10.64 17.30
N LEU A 244 -2.89 -11.24 18.34
CA LEU A 244 -4.33 -11.52 18.42
C LEU A 244 -5.17 -10.25 18.50
N VAL A 245 -4.72 -9.26 19.28
CA VAL A 245 -5.45 -7.98 19.40
C VAL A 245 -5.31 -7.16 18.12
N LEU A 246 -4.14 -7.20 17.44
CA LEU A 246 -3.98 -6.60 16.12
C LEU A 246 -4.93 -7.24 15.08
N ALA A 247 -5.04 -8.57 15.08
CA ALA A 247 -5.98 -9.31 14.22
C ALA A 247 -7.44 -8.96 14.52
N SER A 248 -7.81 -8.82 15.80
CA SER A 248 -9.15 -8.40 16.19
C SER A 248 -9.47 -6.98 15.68
N LEU A 249 -8.52 -6.04 15.82
CA LEU A 249 -8.68 -4.69 15.30
C LEU A 249 -8.83 -4.68 13.78
N ARG A 250 -7.96 -5.40 13.05
CA ARG A 250 -8.05 -5.54 11.58
C ARG A 250 -9.42 -6.09 11.14
N ARG A 251 -9.97 -7.07 11.86
CA ARG A 251 -11.28 -7.66 11.59
C ARG A 251 -12.39 -6.61 11.66
N GLU A 252 -12.42 -5.82 12.73
CA GLU A 252 -13.47 -4.82 12.93
C GLU A 252 -13.38 -3.68 11.90
N ILE A 253 -12.17 -3.25 11.55
CA ILE A 253 -11.96 -2.31 10.44
C ILE A 253 -12.46 -2.90 9.12
N SER A 254 -12.10 -4.15 8.81
CA SER A 254 -12.54 -4.82 7.58
C SER A 254 -14.06 -4.95 7.51
N ARG A 255 -14.73 -5.21 8.65
CA ARG A 255 -16.21 -5.25 8.76
C ARG A 255 -16.85 -3.92 8.39
N VAL A 256 -16.36 -2.80 8.93
CA VAL A 256 -16.93 -1.48 8.65
C VAL A 256 -16.66 -1.04 7.20
N VAL A 257 -15.50 -1.37 6.63
CA VAL A 257 -15.24 -1.12 5.21
C VAL A 257 -16.07 -2.04 4.29
N GLY A 258 -16.41 -3.24 4.76
CA GLY A 258 -17.14 -4.25 3.98
C GLY A 258 -16.24 -5.09 3.06
N ARG A 259 -14.93 -5.09 3.29
CA ARG A 259 -13.94 -5.89 2.55
C ARG A 259 -12.69 -6.14 3.41
N ALA A 260 -11.88 -7.12 3.01
CA ALA A 260 -10.59 -7.38 3.66
C ALA A 260 -9.66 -6.14 3.59
N MET A 261 -9.09 -5.77 4.73
CA MET A 261 -8.08 -4.72 4.85
C MET A 261 -6.81 -5.31 5.45
N LEU A 262 -5.64 -4.81 5.07
CA LEU A 262 -4.36 -5.11 5.71
C LEU A 262 -4.14 -4.15 6.89
N ALA A 263 -3.33 -4.55 7.87
CA ALA A 263 -2.88 -3.67 8.95
C ALA A 263 -1.36 -3.69 9.10
N ARG A 264 -0.76 -2.53 9.36
CA ARG A 264 0.68 -2.38 9.60
C ARG A 264 0.90 -1.71 10.94
N PHE A 265 1.48 -2.44 11.89
CA PHE A 265 1.90 -1.90 13.18
C PHE A 265 3.23 -1.14 13.06
N ASN A 266 3.30 0.04 13.66
CA ASN A 266 4.52 0.83 13.82
C ASN A 266 4.80 1.06 15.31
N GLY A 267 5.72 0.25 15.84
CA GLY A 267 6.25 0.37 17.20
C GLY A 267 7.59 1.12 17.26
N ALA A 268 7.93 1.93 16.26
CA ALA A 268 9.16 2.75 16.29
C ALA A 268 9.14 3.73 17.48
N PRO A 269 10.32 4.12 18.01
CA PRO A 269 10.45 5.01 19.16
C PRO A 269 9.56 6.26 19.12
N GLU A 270 9.47 6.92 17.96
CA GLU A 270 8.69 8.14 17.74
C GLU A 270 7.19 7.86 17.86
N SER A 271 6.71 6.79 17.22
CA SER A 271 5.31 6.39 17.29
C SER A 271 4.92 5.91 18.69
N LEU A 272 5.81 5.18 19.36
CA LEU A 272 5.62 4.75 20.74
C LEU A 272 5.55 5.95 21.69
N ALA A 273 6.50 6.89 21.59
CA ALA A 273 6.55 8.06 22.45
C ALA A 273 5.28 8.92 22.30
N PHE A 274 4.85 9.18 21.07
CA PHE A 274 3.61 9.88 20.79
C PHE A 274 2.40 9.15 21.36
N ALA A 275 2.28 7.85 21.11
CA ALA A 275 1.19 7.02 21.65
C ALA A 275 1.23 6.87 23.17
N SER A 276 2.33 7.21 23.84
CA SER A 276 2.47 7.10 25.29
C SER A 276 2.18 8.40 26.04
N ARG A 277 1.78 9.47 25.34
CA ARG A 277 1.43 10.73 25.99
C ARG A 277 0.07 10.64 26.68
N ASP A 278 -0.05 11.27 27.84
CA ASP A 278 -1.31 11.33 28.60
C ASP A 278 -2.41 12.11 27.88
N ASP A 279 -2.03 13.07 27.03
CA ASP A 279 -2.92 13.94 26.25
C ASP A 279 -3.10 13.50 24.79
N VAL A 280 -2.62 12.31 24.41
CA VAL A 280 -2.58 11.88 22.99
C VAL A 280 -3.96 11.90 22.33
N ALA A 281 -5.01 11.52 23.06
CA ALA A 281 -6.37 11.49 22.54
C ALA A 281 -6.90 12.89 22.19
N ASP A 282 -6.49 13.92 22.93
CA ASP A 282 -6.84 15.31 22.63
C ASP A 282 -6.03 15.81 21.43
N ILE A 283 -4.70 15.82 21.51
CA ILE A 283 -3.87 16.43 20.46
C ILE A 283 -4.05 15.76 19.09
N ALA A 284 -4.23 14.43 19.06
CA ALA A 284 -4.40 13.70 17.81
C ALA A 284 -5.79 13.87 17.19
N SER A 285 -6.80 14.27 17.98
CA SER A 285 -8.17 14.48 17.52
C SER A 285 -8.45 15.90 17.02
N ARG A 286 -7.44 16.78 17.01
CA ARG A 286 -7.60 18.17 16.52
C ARG A 286 -7.58 18.29 14.99
N GLY A 287 -7.04 17.32 14.26
CA GLY A 287 -7.08 17.24 12.79
C GLY A 287 -5.74 16.89 12.13
N PRO A 288 -5.73 16.73 10.79
CA PRO A 288 -4.57 16.30 10.02
C PRO A 288 -3.55 17.43 9.80
N LEU A 289 -2.33 17.07 9.37
CA LEU A 289 -1.25 18.01 9.07
C LEU A 289 -1.63 19.06 8.02
N THR A 290 -2.21 18.60 6.92
CA THR A 290 -2.72 19.41 5.81
C THR A 290 -4.06 18.79 5.36
N PRO A 291 -5.02 19.60 4.88
CA PRO A 291 -6.29 19.08 4.40
C PRO A 291 -6.15 18.03 3.29
N ASP A 292 -5.12 18.13 2.43
CA ASP A 292 -4.87 17.18 1.33
C ASP A 292 -4.67 15.73 1.81
N HIS A 293 -4.19 15.52 3.04
CA HIS A 293 -3.98 14.18 3.58
C HIS A 293 -5.29 13.45 3.93
N VAL A 294 -6.40 14.18 4.09
CA VAL A 294 -7.67 13.62 4.58
C VAL A 294 -8.24 12.55 3.65
N ILE A 295 -8.01 12.65 2.33
CA ILE A 295 -8.48 11.65 1.36
C ILE A 295 -7.80 10.29 1.53
N ARG A 296 -6.65 10.25 2.23
CA ARG A 296 -5.88 9.03 2.53
C ARG A 296 -6.08 8.56 3.96
N THR A 297 -6.11 9.47 4.93
CA THR A 297 -6.07 9.12 6.37
C THR A 297 -7.38 9.28 7.11
N LYS A 298 -8.40 9.88 6.47
CA LYS A 298 -9.55 10.49 7.16
C LYS A 298 -9.12 11.65 8.06
N ARG A 299 -10.12 12.35 8.61
CA ARG A 299 -9.90 13.52 9.46
C ARG A 299 -9.18 13.19 10.77
N LEU A 300 -9.59 12.11 11.44
CA LEU A 300 -9.15 11.76 12.79
C LEU A 300 -8.65 10.31 12.87
N PRO A 301 -7.63 10.01 13.71
CA PRO A 301 -7.32 8.63 14.12
C PRO A 301 -8.42 8.06 15.03
N LEU A 302 -8.41 6.74 15.18
CA LEU A 302 -9.06 6.09 16.31
C LEU A 302 -8.03 5.82 17.43
N VAL A 303 -8.38 6.08 18.69
CA VAL A 303 -7.57 5.70 19.86
C VAL A 303 -8.11 4.39 20.43
N VAL A 304 -7.26 3.37 20.58
CA VAL A 304 -7.68 2.03 21.04
C VAL A 304 -7.21 1.76 22.47
N ASP A 305 -8.01 2.19 23.45
CA ASP A 305 -7.80 1.99 24.89
C ASP A 305 -8.70 0.90 25.50
N GLY A 306 -9.49 0.21 24.67
CA GLY A 306 -10.49 -0.77 25.10
C GLY A 306 -10.77 -1.85 24.06
N GLU A 307 -12.01 -2.34 24.07
CA GLU A 307 -12.46 -3.40 23.15
C GLU A 307 -12.61 -2.85 21.71
N PRO A 308 -11.95 -3.46 20.70
CA PRO A 308 -11.91 -2.92 19.35
C PRO A 308 -13.28 -2.72 18.67
N ALA A 309 -14.22 -3.66 18.80
CA ALA A 309 -15.50 -3.58 18.09
C ALA A 309 -16.33 -2.37 18.51
N SER A 310 -16.46 -2.13 19.82
CA SER A 310 -17.19 -0.98 20.36
C SER A 310 -16.57 0.35 19.93
N LEU A 311 -15.24 0.43 19.91
CA LEU A 311 -14.51 1.64 19.55
C LEU A 311 -14.60 1.94 18.05
N VAL A 312 -14.49 0.92 17.21
CA VAL A 312 -14.66 1.05 15.76
C VAL A 312 -16.09 1.46 15.39
N ASP A 313 -17.10 0.89 16.06
CA ASP A 313 -18.49 1.30 15.86
C ASP A 313 -18.76 2.73 16.34
N ALA A 314 -18.12 3.17 17.42
CA ALA A 314 -18.20 4.55 17.89
C ALA A 314 -17.61 5.53 16.87
N TYR A 315 -16.41 5.24 16.36
CA TYR A 315 -15.79 6.02 15.30
C TYR A 315 -16.69 6.10 14.05
N ALA A 316 -17.28 4.98 13.63
CA ALA A 316 -18.16 4.97 12.47
C ALA A 316 -19.39 5.87 12.66
N ARG A 317 -20.00 5.88 13.86
CA ARG A 317 -21.11 6.79 14.20
C ARG A 317 -20.68 8.24 14.23
N GLU A 318 -19.51 8.55 14.78
CA GLU A 318 -18.97 9.92 14.79
C GLU A 318 -18.68 10.43 13.38
N TYR A 319 -18.12 9.58 12.52
CA TYR A 319 -17.89 9.92 11.12
C TYR A 319 -19.20 10.17 10.36
N GLN A 320 -20.23 9.35 10.62
CA GLN A 320 -21.57 9.56 10.05
C GLN A 320 -22.16 10.91 10.51
N ALA A 321 -22.08 11.23 11.80
CA ALA A 321 -22.56 12.52 12.32
C ALA A 321 -21.78 13.71 11.71
N TYR A 322 -20.46 13.56 11.54
CA TYR A 322 -19.61 14.52 10.86
C TYR A 322 -20.04 14.74 9.40
N PHE A 323 -20.41 13.68 8.67
CA PHE A 323 -20.94 13.79 7.32
C PHE A 323 -22.30 14.48 7.28
N GLU A 324 -23.24 14.06 8.12
CA GLU A 324 -24.59 14.63 8.20
C GLU A 324 -24.58 16.12 8.57
N GLN A 325 -23.62 16.55 9.39
CA GLN A 325 -23.48 17.96 9.79
C GLN A 325 -23.02 18.88 8.66
N HIS A 326 -22.23 18.39 7.70
CA HIS A 326 -21.55 19.24 6.71
C HIS A 326 -22.00 19.00 5.27
N THR A 327 -22.69 17.90 4.98
CA THR A 327 -23.22 17.62 3.64
C THR A 327 -24.33 18.60 3.25
N ASP A 328 -24.43 18.90 1.96
CA ASP A 328 -25.54 19.65 1.37
C ASP A 328 -26.68 18.74 0.87
N GLY A 329 -26.56 17.42 1.10
CA GLY A 329 -27.50 16.39 0.64
C GLY A 329 -27.24 15.86 -0.78
N THR A 330 -26.25 16.38 -1.49
CA THR A 330 -25.87 15.92 -2.85
C THR A 330 -24.73 14.90 -2.85
N LEU A 331 -23.95 14.86 -1.78
CA LEU A 331 -22.77 14.01 -1.65
C LEU A 331 -23.14 12.57 -1.23
N THR A 332 -22.33 11.61 -1.67
CA THR A 332 -22.39 10.23 -1.17
C THR A 332 -21.33 10.03 -0.09
N MET A 333 -21.73 9.50 1.07
CA MET A 333 -20.83 9.27 2.19
C MET A 333 -19.73 8.26 1.82
N LEU A 334 -18.48 8.58 2.18
CA LEU A 334 -17.36 7.65 2.07
C LEU A 334 -17.44 6.59 3.19
N ASP A 335 -16.65 5.52 3.10
CA ASP A 335 -16.61 4.52 4.18
C ASP A 335 -16.23 5.15 5.52
N CYS A 336 -16.84 4.66 6.61
CA CYS A 336 -16.72 5.26 7.94
C CYS A 336 -15.60 4.64 8.78
N ALA A 337 -14.71 3.83 8.19
CA ALA A 337 -13.64 3.18 8.93
C ALA A 337 -12.42 4.10 9.10
N PRO A 338 -11.75 4.10 10.26
CA PRO A 338 -10.50 4.82 10.42
C PRO A 338 -9.43 4.20 9.53
N ARG A 339 -8.50 5.03 9.05
CA ARG A 339 -7.34 4.57 8.27
C ARG A 339 -6.09 4.39 9.10
N TRP A 340 -6.07 4.94 10.30
CA TRP A 340 -5.02 4.69 11.26
C TRP A 340 -5.52 4.76 12.70
N VAL A 341 -4.79 4.08 13.57
CA VAL A 341 -5.09 3.93 14.98
C VAL A 341 -3.87 4.31 15.80
N ILE A 342 -4.13 4.95 16.93
CA ILE A 342 -3.17 5.14 18.01
C ILE A 342 -3.46 4.09 19.07
N TRP A 343 -2.44 3.33 19.44
CA TRP A 343 -2.51 2.32 20.48
C TRP A 343 -1.72 2.80 21.70
N PRO A 344 -2.41 3.30 22.74
CA PRO A 344 -1.76 3.87 23.91
C PRO A 344 -0.67 2.97 24.49
N GLY A 345 0.52 3.54 24.69
CA GLY A 345 1.69 2.84 25.22
C GLY A 345 2.33 1.81 24.29
N LYS A 346 1.92 1.72 23.01
CA LYS A 346 2.46 0.74 22.05
C LYS A 346 2.91 1.36 20.73
N GLY A 347 2.17 2.29 20.16
CA GLY A 347 2.52 2.88 18.87
C GLY A 347 1.30 3.13 18.01
N THR A 348 1.45 3.01 16.69
CA THR A 348 0.36 3.24 15.73
C THR A 348 0.11 2.04 14.82
N VAL A 349 -1.08 1.98 14.22
CA VAL A 349 -1.45 0.97 13.23
C VAL A 349 -2.07 1.67 12.03
N ALA A 350 -1.54 1.43 10.83
CA ALA A 350 -2.13 1.91 9.57
C ALA A 350 -2.95 0.81 8.90
N PHE A 351 -3.99 1.18 8.15
CA PHE A 351 -4.87 0.27 7.41
C PHE A 351 -4.95 0.63 5.93
N GLY A 352 -4.98 -0.38 5.06
CA GLY A 352 -5.08 -0.20 3.62
C GLY A 352 -5.47 -1.50 2.92
N SER A 353 -6.05 -1.41 1.73
CA SER A 353 -6.44 -2.60 0.95
C SER A 353 -5.25 -3.25 0.24
N LYS A 354 -4.17 -2.48 0.01
CA LYS A 354 -2.93 -2.92 -0.63
C LYS A 354 -1.69 -2.33 0.05
N PRO A 355 -0.49 -2.94 -0.10
CA PRO A 355 0.74 -2.45 0.52
C PRO A 355 1.09 -0.99 0.20
N ALA A 356 0.79 -0.54 -1.03
CA ALA A 356 1.01 0.84 -1.44
C ALA A 356 0.17 1.83 -0.62
N GLU A 357 -1.10 1.50 -0.34
CA GLU A 357 -1.96 2.33 0.51
C GLU A 357 -1.47 2.34 1.97
N LEU A 358 -1.06 1.19 2.50
CA LEU A 358 -0.46 1.11 3.83
C LEU A 358 0.78 2.00 3.95
N LYS A 359 1.66 2.00 2.94
CA LYS A 359 2.84 2.88 2.90
C LYS A 359 2.42 4.34 2.93
N VAL A 360 1.48 4.74 2.07
CA VAL A 360 0.97 6.11 2.01
C VAL A 360 0.46 6.58 3.37
N VAL A 361 -0.42 5.79 3.99
CA VAL A 361 -0.99 6.13 5.30
C VAL A 361 0.08 6.15 6.38
N SER A 362 1.00 5.17 6.41
CA SER A 362 2.07 5.11 7.42
C SER A 362 2.99 6.32 7.34
N ASP A 363 3.38 6.71 6.13
CA ASP A 363 4.25 7.87 5.90
C ASP A 363 3.54 9.15 6.37
N ILE A 364 2.28 9.38 5.97
CA ILE A 364 1.50 10.54 6.42
C ILE A 364 1.37 10.60 7.95
N VAL A 365 1.14 9.45 8.59
CA VAL A 365 1.00 9.37 10.05
C VAL A 365 2.30 9.77 10.75
N ILE A 366 3.46 9.31 10.28
CA ILE A 366 4.76 9.66 10.87
C ILE A 366 5.01 11.18 10.81
N HIS A 367 4.72 11.79 9.67
CA HIS A 367 4.88 13.23 9.47
C HIS A 367 3.89 14.02 10.32
N THR A 368 2.63 13.57 10.39
CA THR A 368 1.58 14.19 11.21
C THR A 368 1.93 14.13 12.69
N ILE A 369 2.39 12.98 13.20
CA ILE A 369 2.88 12.84 14.58
C ILE A 369 3.98 13.87 14.85
N GLY A 370 4.96 13.96 13.95
CA GLY A 370 6.06 14.88 14.15
C GLY A 370 5.65 16.35 14.19
N ALA A 371 4.76 16.75 13.28
CA ALA A 371 4.22 18.10 13.27
C ALA A 371 3.41 18.43 14.54
N ILE A 372 2.59 17.50 15.02
CA ILE A 372 1.85 17.67 16.28
C ILE A 372 2.84 17.86 17.44
N GLU A 373 3.84 17.00 17.57
CA GLU A 373 4.85 17.11 18.63
C GLU A 373 5.61 18.44 18.59
N ASP A 374 5.94 18.93 17.39
CA ASP A 374 6.65 20.20 17.21
C ASP A 374 5.76 21.41 17.52
N ALA A 375 4.51 21.40 17.07
CA ALA A 375 3.55 22.47 17.33
C ALA A 375 3.15 22.56 18.81
N GLU A 376 3.00 21.42 19.51
CA GLU A 376 2.72 21.40 20.95
C GLU A 376 3.84 22.10 21.75
N ARG A 377 5.10 22.02 21.30
CA ARG A 377 6.21 22.79 21.90
C ARG A 377 6.15 24.29 21.62
N LEU A 378 5.36 24.70 20.61
CA LEU A 378 5.20 26.09 20.18
C LEU A 378 3.86 26.72 20.63
N GLY A 379 3.17 26.10 21.60
CA GLY A 379 1.96 26.63 22.20
C GLY A 379 0.67 25.90 21.78
N GLY A 380 0.78 24.82 21.02
CA GLY A 380 -0.32 23.90 20.72
C GLY A 380 -0.50 23.62 19.24
N TRP A 381 -0.98 22.41 18.93
CA TRP A 381 -1.42 21.99 17.61
C TRP A 381 -2.81 22.54 17.29
N ARG A 382 -2.94 23.20 16.14
CA ARG A 382 -4.19 23.76 15.63
C ARG A 382 -4.34 23.50 14.13
N ALA A 383 -5.04 22.43 13.80
CA ALA A 383 -5.45 22.15 12.43
C ALA A 383 -6.62 23.04 11.97
N LEU A 384 -7.00 22.91 10.70
CA LEU A 384 -8.16 23.59 10.13
C LEU A 384 -9.49 23.15 10.80
N PRO A 385 -10.52 24.02 10.79
CA PRO A 385 -11.86 23.65 11.19
C PRO A 385 -12.41 22.42 10.45
N ALA A 386 -13.29 21.68 11.13
CA ALA A 386 -13.93 20.48 10.58
C ALA A 386 -14.60 20.70 9.21
N ALA A 387 -15.25 21.86 9.02
CA ALA A 387 -15.94 22.19 7.78
C ALA A 387 -14.99 22.35 6.59
N ASP A 388 -13.83 22.95 6.81
CA ASP A 388 -12.81 23.13 5.76
C ASP A 388 -12.17 21.78 5.38
N ILE A 389 -11.91 20.94 6.39
CA ILE A 389 -11.42 19.57 6.16
C ILE A 389 -12.45 18.75 5.40
N PHE A 390 -13.74 18.87 5.75
CA PHE A 390 -14.84 18.19 5.07
C PHE A 390 -14.94 18.61 3.61
N ALA A 391 -14.84 19.91 3.34
CA ALA A 391 -14.89 20.45 2.00
C ALA A 391 -13.81 19.83 1.11
N VAL A 392 -12.58 19.64 1.61
CA VAL A 392 -11.48 18.98 0.87
C VAL A 392 -11.71 17.48 0.76
N GLU A 393 -12.13 16.81 1.84
CA GLU A 393 -12.37 15.36 1.86
C GLU A 393 -13.41 14.93 0.83
N TYR A 394 -14.48 15.70 0.65
CA TYR A 394 -15.55 15.40 -0.29
C TYR A 394 -15.42 16.14 -1.62
N TRP A 395 -14.30 16.84 -1.85
CA TRP A 395 -14.07 17.53 -3.10
C TRP A 395 -13.78 16.55 -4.24
N GLU A 396 -14.64 16.54 -5.27
CA GLU A 396 -14.52 15.61 -6.41
C GLU A 396 -13.16 15.72 -7.14
N LEU A 397 -12.57 16.91 -7.17
CA LEU A 397 -11.26 17.15 -7.80
C LEU A 397 -10.11 16.56 -6.98
N GLU A 398 -10.22 16.58 -5.67
CA GLU A 398 -9.23 16.00 -4.76
C GLU A 398 -9.35 14.49 -4.69
N GLN A 399 -10.58 13.97 -4.58
CA GLN A 399 -10.87 12.54 -4.63
C GLN A 399 -10.39 11.89 -5.94
N ALA A 400 -10.36 12.63 -7.05
CA ALA A 400 -9.81 12.12 -8.31
C ALA A 400 -8.31 11.76 -8.24
N LYS A 401 -7.54 12.26 -7.26
CA LYS A 401 -6.14 11.87 -7.02
C LYS A 401 -6.00 10.42 -6.54
N LEU A 402 -7.07 9.80 -6.03
CA LEU A 402 -7.09 8.38 -5.66
C LEU A 402 -7.18 7.45 -6.87
N GLY A 403 -7.34 8.01 -8.08
CA GLY A 403 -7.53 7.26 -9.32
C GLY A 403 -8.98 6.78 -9.49
N LYS A 404 -9.24 6.11 -10.63
CA LYS A 404 -10.51 5.40 -10.81
C LYS A 404 -10.54 4.19 -9.89
N THR A 405 -11.72 3.81 -9.41
CA THR A 405 -11.93 2.54 -8.71
C THR A 405 -11.53 1.39 -9.62
N GLU A 406 -10.31 0.88 -9.46
CA GLU A 406 -9.88 -0.36 -10.09
C GLU A 406 -10.76 -1.50 -9.58
N VAL A 407 -11.15 -2.40 -10.47
CA VAL A 407 -11.79 -3.65 -10.06
C VAL A 407 -10.73 -4.45 -9.33
N LEU A 408 -10.80 -4.45 -8.00
CA LEU A 408 -9.84 -5.15 -7.17
C LEU A 408 -9.93 -6.67 -7.42
N PRO A 409 -8.80 -7.39 -7.39
CA PRO A 409 -8.81 -8.84 -7.37
C PRO A 409 -9.73 -9.39 -6.26
N PRO A 410 -10.39 -10.55 -6.46
CA PRO A 410 -11.31 -11.14 -5.47
C PRO A 410 -10.70 -11.39 -4.08
N LEU A 411 -9.39 -11.55 -3.99
CA LEU A 411 -8.67 -11.84 -2.74
C LEU A 411 -7.88 -10.63 -2.21
N GLN A 412 -8.03 -9.45 -2.81
CA GLN A 412 -7.30 -8.25 -2.42
C GLN A 412 -7.47 -7.94 -0.93
N GLY A 413 -6.35 -7.64 -0.26
CA GLY A 413 -6.33 -7.23 1.14
C GLY A 413 -6.41 -8.38 2.14
N ARG A 414 -6.40 -9.64 1.66
CA ARG A 414 -6.30 -10.84 2.50
C ARG A 414 -4.85 -11.19 2.83
N CYS A 415 -4.66 -11.97 3.88
CA CYS A 415 -3.37 -12.48 4.34
C CYS A 415 -3.35 -14.00 4.32
N ALA A 416 -2.24 -14.60 3.88
CA ALA A 416 -2.09 -16.04 3.75
C ALA A 416 -0.78 -16.56 4.32
N VAL A 417 -0.80 -17.80 4.83
CA VAL A 417 0.38 -18.61 5.10
C VAL A 417 0.41 -19.80 4.14
N VAL A 418 1.54 -20.02 3.47
CA VAL A 418 1.76 -21.17 2.58
C VAL A 418 2.98 -21.94 3.07
N THR A 419 2.84 -23.24 3.33
CA THR A 419 3.98 -24.06 3.79
C THR A 419 4.61 -24.87 2.66
N GLY A 420 5.93 -25.10 2.71
CA GLY A 420 6.67 -25.79 1.67
C GLY A 420 6.67 -25.04 0.33
N GLY A 421 6.86 -23.71 0.38
CA GLY A 421 6.71 -22.83 -0.77
C GLY A 421 8.00 -22.29 -1.38
N ALA A 422 9.18 -22.76 -0.96
CA ALA A 422 10.44 -22.35 -1.59
C ALA A 422 10.52 -22.81 -3.07
N ASN A 423 9.81 -23.88 -3.44
CA ASN A 423 9.75 -24.39 -4.81
C ASN A 423 8.41 -25.11 -5.12
N GLY A 424 8.22 -25.49 -6.38
CA GLY A 424 7.15 -26.37 -6.83
C GLY A 424 5.73 -25.84 -6.56
N ILE A 425 4.83 -26.73 -6.11
CA ILE A 425 3.41 -26.41 -5.89
C ILE A 425 3.21 -25.26 -4.90
N GLY A 426 3.93 -25.27 -3.78
CA GLY A 426 3.82 -24.22 -2.77
C GLY A 426 4.25 -22.85 -3.31
N HIS A 427 5.34 -22.81 -4.09
CA HIS A 427 5.80 -21.58 -4.77
C HIS A 427 4.76 -21.05 -5.75
N ALA A 428 4.19 -21.93 -6.59
CA ALA A 428 3.13 -21.56 -7.52
C ALA A 428 1.88 -21.05 -6.81
N CYS A 429 1.49 -21.68 -5.68
CA CYS A 429 0.36 -21.22 -4.86
C CYS A 429 0.62 -19.84 -4.25
N ALA A 430 1.81 -19.62 -3.67
CA ALA A 430 2.18 -18.33 -3.09
C ALA A 430 2.20 -17.22 -4.14
N THR A 431 2.78 -17.50 -5.31
CA THR A 431 2.82 -16.59 -6.46
C THR A 431 1.41 -16.23 -6.93
N ALA A 432 0.56 -17.24 -7.19
CA ALA A 432 -0.80 -17.01 -7.68
C ALA A 432 -1.68 -16.26 -6.66
N LEU A 433 -1.52 -16.52 -5.36
CA LEU A 433 -2.21 -15.75 -4.31
C LEU A 433 -1.72 -14.29 -4.28
N GLY A 434 -0.41 -14.07 -4.39
CA GLY A 434 0.18 -12.73 -4.48
C GLY A 434 -0.34 -11.93 -5.68
N GLU A 435 -0.47 -12.57 -6.84
CA GLU A 435 -1.08 -11.98 -8.06
C GLU A 435 -2.55 -11.60 -7.85
N GLN A 436 -3.26 -12.26 -6.93
CA GLN A 436 -4.63 -11.93 -6.52
C GLN A 436 -4.69 -10.90 -5.39
N GLY A 437 -3.58 -10.20 -5.09
CA GLY A 437 -3.54 -9.12 -4.10
C GLY A 437 -3.48 -9.58 -2.64
N VAL A 438 -3.18 -10.86 -2.39
CA VAL A 438 -2.99 -11.43 -1.04
C VAL A 438 -1.57 -11.12 -0.55
N GLN A 439 -1.42 -10.80 0.74
CA GLN A 439 -0.11 -10.79 1.39
C GLN A 439 0.22 -12.20 1.88
N VAL A 440 1.27 -12.81 1.34
CA VAL A 440 1.59 -14.22 1.58
C VAL A 440 2.88 -14.33 2.37
N THR A 441 2.85 -15.06 3.48
CA THR A 441 4.06 -15.52 4.17
C THR A 441 4.29 -16.99 3.86
N VAL A 442 5.46 -17.30 3.31
CA VAL A 442 5.87 -18.65 2.95
C VAL A 442 6.75 -19.23 4.03
N LEU A 443 6.36 -20.40 4.56
CA LEU A 443 7.14 -21.14 5.55
C LEU A 443 7.84 -22.31 4.87
N ASP A 444 9.16 -22.39 4.97
CA ASP A 444 9.94 -23.48 4.40
C ASP A 444 11.18 -23.80 5.23
N LEU A 445 11.71 -25.02 5.11
CA LEU A 445 12.98 -25.39 5.74
C LEU A 445 14.17 -24.78 4.99
N ASP A 446 14.02 -24.52 3.69
CA ASP A 446 15.08 -23.95 2.86
C ASP A 446 15.43 -22.51 3.32
N PRO A 447 16.69 -22.22 3.71
CA PRO A 447 17.12 -20.88 4.07
C PRO A 447 17.00 -19.86 2.92
N ALA A 448 16.91 -20.31 1.67
CA ALA A 448 16.74 -19.44 0.51
C ALA A 448 15.29 -18.97 0.29
N VAL A 449 14.32 -19.40 1.13
CA VAL A 449 12.90 -19.04 0.97
C VAL A 449 12.65 -17.53 0.95
N ASP A 450 13.47 -16.73 1.64
CA ASP A 450 13.35 -15.27 1.67
C ASP A 450 13.76 -14.59 0.35
N LEU A 451 14.49 -15.33 -0.51
CA LEU A 451 14.93 -14.88 -1.84
C LEU A 451 14.16 -15.57 -2.98
N ALA A 452 13.18 -16.41 -2.67
CA ALA A 452 12.47 -17.23 -3.66
C ALA A 452 11.44 -16.43 -4.49
N PHE A 453 11.17 -15.17 -4.14
CA PHE A 453 10.12 -14.35 -4.74
C PHE A 453 10.60 -12.93 -5.04
N ASP A 454 10.36 -12.46 -6.27
CA ASP A 454 10.63 -11.08 -6.69
C ASP A 454 9.47 -10.11 -6.36
N SER A 455 8.38 -10.63 -5.78
CA SER A 455 7.16 -9.87 -5.51
C SER A 455 7.13 -9.36 -4.07
N PRO A 456 6.86 -8.05 -3.83
CA PRO A 456 6.70 -7.52 -2.48
C PRO A 456 5.44 -8.03 -1.76
N ALA A 457 4.57 -8.79 -2.44
CA ALA A 457 3.39 -9.41 -1.84
C ALA A 457 3.70 -10.76 -1.16
N VAL A 458 4.89 -11.32 -1.37
CA VAL A 458 5.28 -12.62 -0.81
C VAL A 458 6.58 -12.47 -0.01
N SER A 459 6.61 -12.99 1.20
CA SER A 459 7.79 -12.99 2.08
C SER A 459 8.12 -14.40 2.56
N GLY A 460 9.39 -14.76 2.63
CA GLY A 460 9.82 -16.06 3.14
C GLY A 460 10.16 -16.04 4.63
N VAL A 461 9.89 -17.14 5.34
CA VAL A 461 10.33 -17.38 6.72
C VAL A 461 10.83 -18.81 6.84
N VAL A 462 12.06 -18.96 7.31
CA VAL A 462 12.64 -20.28 7.60
C VAL A 462 11.93 -20.89 8.80
N CYS A 463 11.30 -22.04 8.61
CA CYS A 463 10.51 -22.73 9.62
C CYS A 463 10.46 -24.23 9.36
N ASP A 464 10.88 -25.01 10.35
CA ASP A 464 10.62 -26.45 10.38
C ASP A 464 9.20 -26.69 10.92
N VAL A 465 8.33 -27.26 10.09
CA VAL A 465 6.93 -27.54 10.46
C VAL A 465 6.79 -28.63 11.53
N THR A 466 7.84 -29.43 11.76
CA THR A 466 7.86 -30.45 12.82
C THR A 466 8.06 -29.84 14.20
N ASP A 467 8.57 -28.60 14.30
CA ASP A 467 8.71 -27.85 15.54
C ASP A 467 7.48 -26.95 15.79
N PRO A 468 6.60 -27.29 16.76
CA PRO A 468 5.38 -26.53 17.01
C PRO A 468 5.63 -25.10 17.55
N GLU A 469 6.79 -24.83 18.15
CA GLU A 469 7.15 -23.50 18.66
C GLU A 469 7.70 -22.62 17.54
N ALA A 470 8.52 -23.19 16.64
CA ALA A 470 8.95 -22.49 15.42
C ALA A 470 7.75 -22.07 14.56
N VAL A 471 6.79 -22.99 14.36
CA VAL A 471 5.54 -22.72 13.64
C VAL A 471 4.73 -21.59 14.30
N ARG A 472 4.62 -21.61 15.63
CA ARG A 472 3.91 -20.56 16.39
C ARG A 472 4.57 -19.19 16.17
N GLN A 473 5.89 -19.10 16.31
CA GLN A 473 6.64 -17.86 16.14
C GLN A 473 6.54 -17.33 14.70
N ALA A 474 6.61 -18.22 13.70
CA ALA A 474 6.48 -17.85 12.30
C ALA A 474 5.08 -17.29 11.97
N ILE A 475 4.02 -17.92 12.47
CA ILE A 475 2.64 -17.43 12.29
C ILE A 475 2.43 -16.10 13.01
N ASP A 476 2.90 -15.95 14.26
CA ASP A 476 2.80 -14.70 15.01
C ASP A 476 3.50 -13.55 14.25
N SER A 477 4.67 -13.81 13.69
CA SER A 477 5.41 -12.83 12.87
C SER A 477 4.63 -12.43 11.61
N ALA A 478 4.05 -13.41 10.90
CA ALA A 478 3.20 -13.18 9.73
C ALA A 478 1.96 -12.33 10.05
N VAL A 479 1.35 -12.56 11.22
CA VAL A 479 0.19 -11.78 11.70
C VAL A 479 0.61 -10.37 12.09
N VAL A 480 1.77 -10.18 12.71
CA VAL A 480 2.26 -8.83 13.06
C VAL A 480 2.58 -7.99 11.81
N SER A 481 3.12 -8.62 10.76
CA SER A 481 3.50 -7.91 9.53
C SER A 481 2.32 -7.53 8.64
N THR A 482 1.27 -8.36 8.61
CA THR A 482 0.12 -8.19 7.71
C THR A 482 -1.18 -7.81 8.41
N GLY A 483 -1.22 -7.95 9.74
CA GLY A 483 -2.33 -7.63 10.61
C GLY A 483 -3.29 -8.77 10.92
N GLY A 484 -3.14 -9.96 10.32
CA GLY A 484 -4.06 -11.09 10.54
C GLY A 484 -3.76 -12.30 9.65
N LEU A 485 -4.66 -13.28 9.64
CA LEU A 485 -4.53 -14.49 8.82
C LEU A 485 -5.91 -14.94 8.33
N ASP A 486 -6.07 -15.03 7.02
CA ASP A 486 -7.34 -15.43 6.40
C ASP A 486 -7.22 -16.79 5.69
N ILE A 487 -6.06 -17.09 5.12
CA ILE A 487 -5.84 -18.29 4.29
C ILE A 487 -4.65 -19.08 4.81
N VAL A 488 -4.82 -20.40 4.94
CA VAL A 488 -3.70 -21.33 5.18
C VAL A 488 -3.66 -22.36 4.06
N VAL A 489 -2.53 -22.44 3.35
CA VAL A 489 -2.25 -23.52 2.39
C VAL A 489 -1.21 -24.44 3.03
N SER A 490 -1.68 -25.55 3.59
CA SER A 490 -0.82 -26.58 4.17
C SER A 490 -0.29 -27.49 3.07
N ASN A 491 0.84 -27.12 2.48
CA ASN A 491 1.44 -27.81 1.35
C ASN A 491 2.74 -28.56 1.69
N ALA A 492 3.46 -28.16 2.74
CA ALA A 492 4.69 -28.83 3.17
C ALA A 492 4.52 -30.35 3.26
N GLY A 493 5.48 -31.07 2.69
CA GLY A 493 5.49 -32.52 2.66
C GLY A 493 6.70 -33.06 1.93
N ILE A 494 7.03 -34.32 2.19
CA ILE A 494 8.11 -35.05 1.55
C ILE A 494 7.58 -36.34 0.94
N PHE A 495 8.18 -36.76 -0.17
CA PHE A 495 8.03 -38.10 -0.69
C PHE A 495 9.36 -38.83 -0.49
N GLY A 496 9.37 -39.78 0.43
CA GLY A 496 10.56 -40.56 0.79
C GLY A 496 10.97 -41.58 -0.28
N ALA A 497 11.93 -42.43 0.07
CA ALA A 497 12.34 -43.54 -0.78
C ALA A 497 11.16 -44.52 -1.02
N SER A 498 11.19 -45.18 -2.18
CA SER A 498 10.14 -46.13 -2.58
C SER A 498 10.42 -47.52 -1.99
N ASP A 499 9.99 -47.76 -0.75
CA ASP A 499 10.24 -49.01 -0.03
C ASP A 499 8.98 -49.84 0.21
N MET A 500 9.11 -51.16 0.08
CA MET A 500 8.05 -52.08 0.49
C MET A 500 7.90 -52.04 2.01
N VAL A 501 6.66 -52.15 2.50
CA VAL A 501 6.37 -51.97 3.94
C VAL A 501 7.18 -52.91 4.84
N GLY A 502 7.47 -54.14 4.39
CA GLY A 502 8.28 -55.10 5.15
C GLY A 502 9.76 -54.75 5.27
N ASP A 503 10.26 -53.87 4.40
CA ASP A 503 11.67 -53.48 4.31
C ASP A 503 11.91 -52.03 4.74
N MET A 504 10.85 -51.31 5.10
CA MET A 504 10.89 -49.88 5.41
C MET A 504 11.48 -49.63 6.80
N PRO A 505 12.51 -48.77 6.94
CA PRO A 505 13.03 -48.37 8.25
C PRO A 505 12.00 -47.60 9.09
N ASP A 506 11.94 -47.88 10.40
CA ASP A 506 11.05 -47.20 11.33
C ASP A 506 11.26 -45.68 11.35
N GLU A 507 12.51 -45.23 11.19
CA GLU A 507 12.86 -43.81 11.14
C GLU A 507 12.25 -43.10 9.91
N GLU A 508 12.24 -43.76 8.75
CA GLU A 508 11.65 -43.20 7.52
C GLU A 508 10.12 -43.16 7.61
N TRP A 509 9.52 -44.21 8.20
CA TRP A 509 8.10 -44.22 8.52
C TRP A 509 7.71 -43.05 9.43
N GLN A 510 8.42 -42.90 10.55
CA GLN A 510 8.13 -41.86 11.53
C GLN A 510 8.37 -40.46 10.95
N ARG A 511 9.48 -40.25 10.23
CA ARG A 511 9.79 -39.01 9.52
C ARG A 511 8.67 -38.61 8.55
N SER A 512 8.12 -39.58 7.81
CA SER A 512 7.01 -39.31 6.89
C SER A 512 5.76 -38.86 7.64
N LEU A 513 5.41 -39.49 8.76
CA LEU A 513 4.28 -39.09 9.59
C LEU A 513 4.49 -37.71 10.22
N ASP A 514 5.67 -37.46 10.78
CA ASP A 514 6.01 -36.21 11.47
C ASP A 514 5.90 -35.02 10.52
N ILE A 515 6.39 -35.15 9.29
CA ILE A 515 6.36 -34.07 8.30
C ILE A 515 4.99 -33.99 7.62
N ASN A 516 4.51 -35.08 7.01
CA ASN A 516 3.33 -35.05 6.13
C ASN A 516 1.99 -34.97 6.88
N LEU A 517 1.95 -35.34 8.16
CA LEU A 517 0.72 -35.35 8.96
C LEU A 517 0.84 -34.45 10.18
N THR A 518 1.79 -34.71 11.08
CA THR A 518 1.91 -33.98 12.35
C THR A 518 2.28 -32.51 12.12
N GLY A 519 3.18 -32.22 11.17
CA GLY A 519 3.56 -30.85 10.82
C GLY A 519 2.40 -30.03 10.26
N ALA A 520 1.57 -30.61 9.39
CA ALA A 520 0.34 -29.97 8.91
C ALA A 520 -0.64 -29.66 10.06
N MET A 521 -0.78 -30.58 11.01
CA MET A 521 -1.58 -30.35 12.22
C MET A 521 -1.02 -29.19 13.06
N HIS A 522 0.30 -29.10 13.25
CA HIS A 522 0.92 -27.98 13.96
C HIS A 522 0.56 -26.64 13.32
N VAL A 523 0.74 -26.53 12.00
CA VAL A 523 0.43 -25.31 11.24
C VAL A 523 -1.02 -24.90 11.44
N VAL A 524 -1.97 -25.79 11.15
CA VAL A 524 -3.39 -25.46 11.28
C VAL A 524 -3.75 -25.10 12.73
N ARG A 525 -3.28 -25.89 13.71
CA ARG A 525 -3.56 -25.66 15.13
C ARG A 525 -3.13 -24.27 15.58
N GLN A 526 -1.93 -23.83 15.20
CA GLN A 526 -1.41 -22.51 15.56
C GLN A 526 -2.10 -21.38 14.78
N SER A 527 -2.66 -21.66 13.60
CA SER A 527 -3.41 -20.68 12.80
C SER A 527 -4.85 -20.43 13.27
N ILE A 528 -5.51 -21.40 13.93
CA ILE A 528 -6.92 -21.31 14.32
C ILE A 528 -7.30 -20.01 15.05
N PRO A 529 -6.56 -19.53 16.07
CA PRO A 529 -6.91 -18.29 16.77
C PRO A 529 -7.02 -17.08 15.85
N TYR A 530 -6.17 -17.02 14.83
CA TYR A 530 -6.14 -15.92 13.86
C TYR A 530 -7.18 -16.11 12.74
N LEU A 531 -7.39 -17.34 12.28
CA LEU A 531 -8.43 -17.67 11.30
C LEU A 531 -9.83 -17.33 11.83
N ARG A 532 -10.09 -17.50 13.14
CA ARG A 532 -11.35 -17.06 13.78
C ARG A 532 -11.60 -15.55 13.68
N LEU A 533 -10.54 -14.77 13.47
CA LEU A 533 -10.59 -13.32 13.27
C LEU A 533 -10.38 -12.94 11.79
N GLY A 534 -10.19 -13.92 10.90
CA GLY A 534 -9.90 -13.70 9.49
C GLY A 534 -11.13 -13.27 8.70
N TRP A 535 -10.87 -12.68 7.52
CA TRP A 535 -11.88 -12.33 6.54
C TRP A 535 -12.17 -13.50 5.61
N GLU A 536 -13.37 -14.08 5.72
CA GLU A 536 -13.79 -15.28 4.97
C GLU A 536 -12.76 -16.42 5.02
N PRO A 537 -12.42 -16.90 6.24
CA PRO A 537 -11.24 -17.73 6.47
C PRO A 537 -11.31 -19.10 5.77
N ALA A 538 -10.16 -19.56 5.28
CA ALA A 538 -10.04 -20.81 4.53
C ALA A 538 -8.73 -21.56 4.82
N VAL A 539 -8.83 -22.87 4.97
CA VAL A 539 -7.71 -23.80 5.03
C VAL A 539 -7.78 -24.72 3.82
N ILE A 540 -6.69 -24.77 3.07
CA ILE A 540 -6.52 -25.65 1.92
C ILE A 540 -5.40 -26.63 2.25
N ILE A 541 -5.75 -27.91 2.28
CA ILE A 541 -4.82 -29.00 2.58
C ILE A 541 -4.35 -29.62 1.27
N MET A 542 -3.03 -29.75 1.12
CA MET A 542 -2.46 -30.45 -0.02
C MET A 542 -2.44 -31.97 0.25
N GLY A 543 -3.46 -32.64 -0.27
CA GLY A 543 -3.59 -34.09 -0.28
C GLY A 543 -2.71 -34.74 -1.34
N SER A 544 -3.16 -35.87 -1.86
CA SER A 544 -2.45 -36.61 -2.91
C SER A 544 -3.39 -37.60 -3.61
N LYS A 545 -3.10 -37.91 -4.87
CA LYS A 545 -3.68 -39.06 -5.58
C LYS A 545 -3.44 -40.40 -4.89
N ASN A 546 -2.41 -40.53 -4.05
CA ASN A 546 -2.16 -41.74 -3.27
C ASN A 546 -3.23 -42.06 -2.22
N VAL A 547 -4.13 -41.11 -1.91
CA VAL A 547 -5.24 -41.36 -0.97
C VAL A 547 -6.29 -42.28 -1.60
N PRO A 548 -6.88 -41.95 -2.76
CA PRO A 548 -7.78 -42.87 -3.46
C PRO A 548 -7.06 -44.01 -4.20
N ALA A 549 -5.84 -43.79 -4.68
CA ALA A 549 -5.15 -44.71 -5.58
C ALA A 549 -3.65 -44.89 -5.24
N PRO A 550 -3.30 -45.54 -4.11
CA PRO A 550 -1.92 -45.74 -3.68
C PRO A 550 -1.15 -46.71 -4.58
N GLY A 551 0.19 -46.62 -4.56
CA GLY A 551 1.10 -47.53 -5.27
C GLY A 551 2.01 -48.33 -4.32
N PRO A 552 2.53 -49.50 -4.75
CA PRO A 552 3.61 -50.18 -4.05
C PRO A 552 4.81 -49.23 -3.83
N GLY A 553 5.50 -49.37 -2.70
CA GLY A 553 6.64 -48.51 -2.36
C GLY A 553 6.28 -47.20 -1.66
N ALA A 554 4.99 -46.81 -1.61
CA ALA A 554 4.57 -45.51 -1.06
C ALA A 554 3.86 -45.62 0.30
N GLY A 555 4.15 -46.65 1.10
CA GLY A 555 3.41 -47.00 2.32
C GLY A 555 3.26 -45.85 3.32
N ALA A 556 4.39 -45.37 3.88
CA ALA A 556 4.39 -44.29 4.87
C ALA A 556 3.74 -43.01 4.34
N TYR A 557 4.11 -42.58 3.13
CA TYR A 557 3.54 -41.39 2.50
C TYR A 557 2.02 -41.50 2.29
N SER A 558 1.55 -42.64 1.79
CA SER A 558 0.13 -42.86 1.50
C SER A 558 -0.69 -42.87 2.80
N VAL A 559 -0.17 -43.52 3.85
CA VAL A 559 -0.80 -43.53 5.18
C VAL A 559 -0.83 -42.12 5.77
N ALA A 560 0.28 -41.38 5.70
CA ALA A 560 0.34 -40.00 6.18
C ALA A 560 -0.66 -39.10 5.46
N LYS A 561 -0.72 -39.15 4.11
CA LYS A 561 -1.68 -38.35 3.31
C LYS A 561 -3.13 -38.78 3.49
N ALA A 562 -3.40 -40.07 3.73
CA ALA A 562 -4.73 -40.54 4.09
C ALA A 562 -5.16 -40.01 5.47
N GLY A 563 -4.25 -40.07 6.46
CA GLY A 563 -4.44 -39.48 7.78
C GLY A 563 -4.67 -37.96 7.71
N LEU A 564 -3.90 -37.26 6.87
CA LEU A 564 -4.03 -35.82 6.66
C LEU A 564 -5.39 -35.46 6.03
N THR A 565 -5.84 -36.25 5.05
CA THR A 565 -7.16 -36.07 4.43
C THR A 565 -8.28 -36.32 5.43
N GLN A 566 -8.12 -37.31 6.31
CA GLN A 566 -9.09 -37.54 7.39
C GLN A 566 -9.08 -36.40 8.42
N LEU A 567 -7.90 -35.90 8.80
CA LEU A 567 -7.76 -34.72 9.65
C LEU A 567 -8.46 -33.50 9.03
N ALA A 568 -8.31 -33.27 7.72
CA ALA A 568 -8.99 -32.19 7.02
C ALA A 568 -10.53 -32.26 7.16
N ARG A 569 -11.12 -33.48 7.12
CA ARG A 569 -12.55 -33.67 7.36
C ARG A 569 -12.95 -33.34 8.80
N VAL A 570 -12.14 -33.76 9.77
CA VAL A 570 -12.37 -33.45 11.19
C VAL A 570 -12.32 -31.94 11.40
N LEU A 571 -11.29 -31.27 10.88
CA LEU A 571 -11.16 -29.81 10.94
C LEU A 571 -12.33 -29.09 10.27
N ALA A 572 -12.83 -29.59 9.13
CA ALA A 572 -14.01 -29.04 8.47
C ALA A 572 -15.25 -29.08 9.37
N LEU A 573 -15.42 -30.13 10.18
CA LEU A 573 -16.52 -30.27 11.13
C LEU A 573 -16.31 -29.37 12.36
N GLU A 574 -15.12 -29.36 12.93
CA GLU A 574 -14.79 -28.62 14.16
C GLU A 574 -14.81 -27.10 13.94
N LEU A 575 -14.37 -26.63 12.78
CA LEU A 575 -14.20 -25.20 12.51
C LEU A 575 -15.39 -24.56 11.76
N ALA A 576 -16.41 -25.36 11.40
CA ALA A 576 -17.59 -24.87 10.68
C ALA A 576 -18.37 -23.80 11.45
N THR A 577 -18.48 -23.93 12.78
CA THR A 577 -19.18 -22.94 13.63
C THR A 577 -18.46 -21.60 13.68
N ASP A 578 -17.15 -21.59 13.42
CA ASP A 578 -16.32 -20.39 13.33
C ASP A 578 -16.33 -19.79 11.90
N GLY A 579 -17.05 -20.42 10.95
CA GLY A 579 -17.10 -20.00 9.55
C GLY A 579 -15.82 -20.31 8.75
N ILE A 580 -14.89 -21.09 9.30
CA ILE A 580 -13.63 -21.45 8.65
C ILE A 580 -13.87 -22.66 7.74
N ARG A 581 -13.59 -22.48 6.45
CA ARG A 581 -13.76 -23.54 5.45
C ARG A 581 -12.48 -24.37 5.36
N VAL A 582 -12.59 -25.68 5.28
CA VAL A 582 -11.44 -26.59 5.15
C VAL A 582 -11.67 -27.50 3.96
N ASN A 583 -10.84 -27.40 2.92
CA ASN A 583 -10.95 -28.23 1.72
C ASN A 583 -9.60 -28.86 1.37
N THR A 584 -9.62 -29.91 0.55
CA THR A 584 -8.42 -30.66 0.16
C THR A 584 -8.28 -30.71 -1.36
N VAL A 585 -7.07 -30.45 -1.85
CA VAL A 585 -6.69 -30.66 -3.25
C VAL A 585 -5.88 -31.94 -3.34
N HIS A 586 -6.13 -32.77 -4.35
CA HIS A 586 -5.37 -34.01 -4.60
C HIS A 586 -4.63 -33.94 -5.94
N PRO A 587 -3.42 -33.35 -5.98
CA PRO A 587 -2.61 -33.33 -7.18
C PRO A 587 -2.12 -34.73 -7.56
N ASN A 588 -1.95 -34.94 -8.85
CA ASN A 588 -1.26 -36.10 -9.43
C ASN A 588 -0.31 -35.62 -10.53
N ALA A 589 0.85 -36.27 -10.66
CA ALA A 589 1.71 -36.13 -11.83
C ALA A 589 2.08 -34.65 -12.15
N VAL A 590 2.42 -33.89 -11.10
CA VAL A 590 2.89 -32.50 -11.23
C VAL A 590 4.40 -32.50 -11.34
N PHE A 591 4.89 -32.41 -12.57
CA PHE A 591 6.28 -32.69 -12.93
C PHE A 591 7.20 -31.46 -12.93
N ASP A 592 6.65 -30.26 -12.82
CA ASP A 592 7.37 -28.98 -12.71
C ASP A 592 7.79 -28.68 -11.26
N THR A 593 8.22 -29.71 -10.52
CA THR A 593 8.71 -29.59 -9.14
C THR A 593 10.11 -30.19 -9.01
N ALA A 594 10.89 -29.73 -8.03
CA ALA A 594 12.30 -30.14 -7.85
C ALA A 594 12.49 -31.66 -7.62
N ILE A 595 11.41 -32.39 -7.34
CA ILE A 595 11.40 -33.84 -7.13
C ILE A 595 11.57 -34.60 -8.46
N TRP A 596 11.26 -33.99 -9.61
CA TRP A 596 11.29 -34.64 -10.92
C TRP A 596 12.46 -34.15 -11.77
N THR A 597 13.58 -34.87 -11.69
CA THR A 597 14.70 -34.68 -12.63
C THR A 597 14.42 -35.37 -13.97
N ASP A 598 15.12 -34.96 -15.03
CA ASP A 598 15.01 -35.59 -16.35
C ASP A 598 15.28 -37.10 -16.28
N GLU A 599 16.29 -37.52 -15.50
CA GLU A 599 16.65 -38.92 -15.27
C GLU A 599 15.50 -39.72 -14.63
N VAL A 600 14.82 -39.14 -13.62
CA VAL A 600 13.68 -39.79 -12.95
C VAL A 600 12.50 -39.92 -13.91
N LEU A 601 12.24 -38.90 -14.72
CA LEU A 601 11.16 -38.90 -15.70
C LEU A 601 11.41 -39.93 -16.81
N GLU A 602 12.62 -40.01 -17.33
CA GLU A 602 13.02 -41.02 -18.32
C GLU A 602 12.87 -42.44 -17.75
N SER A 603 13.37 -42.67 -16.55
CA SER A 603 13.26 -43.97 -15.87
C SER A 603 11.80 -44.40 -15.67
N ARG A 604 10.95 -43.48 -15.20
CA ARG A 604 9.52 -43.75 -14.97
C ARG A 604 8.77 -43.95 -16.29
N ALA A 605 9.02 -43.11 -17.29
CA ALA A 605 8.39 -43.25 -18.60
C ALA A 605 8.75 -44.60 -19.25
N ALA A 606 10.03 -45.00 -19.17
CA ALA A 606 10.50 -46.30 -19.66
C ALA A 606 9.84 -47.48 -18.93
N HIS A 607 9.61 -47.38 -17.62
CA HIS A 607 8.88 -48.40 -16.85
C HIS A 607 7.46 -48.63 -17.38
N TYR A 608 6.78 -47.57 -17.83
CA TYR A 608 5.46 -47.65 -18.46
C TYR A 608 5.51 -47.92 -19.97
N GLY A 609 6.69 -48.08 -20.57
CA GLY A 609 6.85 -48.27 -22.01
C GLY A 609 6.45 -47.05 -22.85
N MET A 610 6.57 -45.85 -22.28
CA MET A 610 6.13 -44.59 -22.88
C MET A 610 7.31 -43.63 -23.11
N SER A 611 7.13 -42.63 -23.98
CA SER A 611 8.02 -41.46 -24.00
C SER A 611 7.74 -40.56 -22.78
N VAL A 612 8.70 -39.72 -22.40
CA VAL A 612 8.50 -38.75 -21.29
C VAL A 612 7.30 -37.83 -21.57
N GLU A 613 7.13 -37.38 -22.82
CA GLU A 613 5.97 -36.54 -23.18
C GLU A 613 4.64 -37.29 -23.02
N ALA A 614 4.59 -38.55 -23.48
CA ALA A 614 3.38 -39.36 -23.33
C ALA A 614 3.10 -39.71 -21.87
N TYR A 615 4.15 -39.91 -21.06
CA TYR A 615 4.04 -40.11 -19.62
C TYR A 615 3.51 -38.87 -18.89
N ARG A 616 3.98 -37.67 -19.26
CA ARG A 616 3.49 -36.39 -18.71
C ARG A 616 2.00 -36.17 -18.92
N LYS A 617 1.46 -36.70 -20.03
CA LYS A 617 0.05 -36.63 -20.43
C LYS A 617 -0.72 -37.91 -20.14
N HIS A 618 -0.19 -38.82 -19.31
CA HIS A 618 -0.83 -40.11 -19.03
C HIS A 618 -2.01 -39.98 -18.06
N ASN A 619 -3.10 -39.43 -18.59
CA ASN A 619 -4.41 -39.28 -17.94
C ASN A 619 -5.52 -39.21 -19.03
N LEU A 620 -6.78 -39.32 -18.62
CA LEU A 620 -7.91 -39.43 -19.55
C LEU A 620 -8.08 -38.20 -20.46
N LEU A 621 -7.69 -37.01 -20.00
CA LEU A 621 -7.75 -35.79 -20.78
C LEU A 621 -6.54 -35.58 -21.69
N ASN A 622 -5.49 -36.41 -21.58
CA ASN A 622 -4.22 -36.27 -22.29
C ASN A 622 -3.55 -34.90 -22.10
N GLN A 623 -3.66 -34.34 -20.89
CA GLN A 623 -3.11 -33.02 -20.55
C GLN A 623 -1.93 -33.14 -19.58
N GLU A 624 -0.97 -32.24 -19.68
CA GLU A 624 0.04 -32.09 -18.63
C GLU A 624 -0.56 -31.30 -17.47
N VAL A 625 -0.42 -31.82 -16.25
CA VAL A 625 -0.87 -31.14 -15.03
C VAL A 625 0.31 -30.41 -14.40
N THR A 626 0.15 -29.12 -14.17
CA THR A 626 1.23 -28.24 -13.67
C THR A 626 0.96 -27.74 -12.26
N SER A 627 2.01 -27.23 -11.61
CA SER A 627 1.88 -26.55 -10.32
C SER A 627 0.94 -25.34 -10.38
N ARG A 628 0.87 -24.67 -11.55
CA ARG A 628 -0.05 -23.56 -11.82
C ARG A 628 -1.52 -24.00 -11.82
N ASP A 629 -1.83 -25.18 -12.34
CA ASP A 629 -3.19 -25.72 -12.32
C ASP A 629 -3.66 -25.97 -10.88
N VAL A 630 -2.76 -26.50 -10.05
CA VAL A 630 -3.01 -26.66 -8.61
C VAL A 630 -3.21 -25.30 -7.94
N ALA A 631 -2.34 -24.33 -8.21
CA ALA A 631 -2.42 -22.99 -7.65
C ALA A 631 -3.73 -22.26 -8.03
N ALA A 632 -4.20 -22.43 -9.27
CA ALA A 632 -5.48 -21.87 -9.72
C ALA A 632 -6.65 -22.43 -8.90
N MET A 633 -6.66 -23.74 -8.61
CA MET A 633 -7.65 -24.34 -7.74
C MET A 633 -7.53 -23.85 -6.29
N VAL A 634 -6.32 -23.66 -5.76
CA VAL A 634 -6.10 -23.09 -4.43
C VAL A 634 -6.70 -21.68 -4.33
N CYS A 635 -6.47 -20.81 -5.32
CA CYS A 635 -7.10 -19.49 -5.38
C CYS A 635 -8.63 -19.57 -5.43
N ALA A 636 -9.19 -20.51 -6.21
CA ALA A 636 -10.64 -20.73 -6.27
C ALA A 636 -11.22 -21.21 -4.93
N MET A 637 -10.52 -22.12 -4.24
CA MET A 637 -10.90 -22.62 -2.92
C MET A 637 -10.79 -21.56 -1.82
N ALA A 638 -9.80 -20.68 -1.90
CA ALA A 638 -9.66 -19.56 -0.99
C ALA A 638 -10.74 -18.48 -1.21
N GLY A 639 -11.19 -18.32 -2.45
CA GLY A 639 -12.10 -17.25 -2.86
C GLY A 639 -13.61 -17.55 -2.79
N PRO A 640 -14.43 -16.63 -3.34
CA PRO A 640 -15.89 -16.65 -3.22
C PRO A 640 -16.56 -17.85 -3.92
N THR A 641 -15.86 -18.51 -4.85
CA THR A 641 -16.32 -19.72 -5.55
C THR A 641 -16.63 -20.85 -4.56
N PHE A 642 -15.83 -20.97 -3.49
CA PHE A 642 -16.00 -21.98 -2.46
C PHE A 642 -16.67 -21.44 -1.18
N ARG A 643 -17.34 -20.27 -1.22
CA ARG A 643 -17.94 -19.66 -0.01
C ARG A 643 -18.95 -20.57 0.71
N CYS A 644 -19.60 -21.48 -0.01
CA CYS A 644 -20.56 -22.45 0.53
C CYS A 644 -20.02 -23.89 0.54
N THR A 645 -18.70 -24.08 0.47
CA THR A 645 -18.06 -25.39 0.33
C THR A 645 -16.99 -25.60 1.40
N THR A 646 -17.18 -26.62 2.23
CA THR A 646 -16.21 -27.12 3.21
C THR A 646 -16.24 -28.65 3.23
N GLY A 647 -15.13 -29.30 3.58
CA GLY A 647 -14.95 -30.75 3.54
C GLY A 647 -14.80 -31.34 2.13
N ALA A 648 -14.73 -30.50 1.09
CA ALA A 648 -14.59 -30.97 -0.28
C ALA A 648 -13.17 -31.50 -0.54
N GLN A 649 -13.09 -32.51 -1.39
CA GLN A 649 -11.85 -33.08 -1.89
C GLN A 649 -11.89 -33.02 -3.41
N VAL A 650 -10.91 -32.35 -4.01
CA VAL A 650 -10.90 -32.07 -5.45
C VAL A 650 -9.62 -32.62 -6.08
N PRO A 651 -9.71 -33.59 -6.99
CA PRO A 651 -8.55 -34.06 -7.75
C PRO A 651 -8.12 -33.04 -8.79
N ILE A 652 -6.81 -32.91 -8.97
CA ILE A 652 -6.16 -32.16 -10.06
C ILE A 652 -5.20 -33.13 -10.74
N ASP A 653 -5.73 -33.94 -11.65
CA ASP A 653 -5.04 -35.14 -12.16
C ASP A 653 -5.29 -35.47 -13.64
N GLY A 654 -6.05 -34.62 -14.36
CA GLY A 654 -6.43 -34.87 -15.76
C GLY A 654 -7.37 -36.08 -15.95
N GLY A 655 -7.99 -36.58 -14.88
CA GLY A 655 -8.79 -37.79 -14.87
C GLY A 655 -7.93 -39.04 -14.76
N ASN A 656 -7.63 -39.48 -13.53
CA ASN A 656 -6.92 -40.74 -13.29
C ASN A 656 -7.89 -41.92 -13.18
N GLU A 657 -7.73 -42.94 -14.03
CA GLU A 657 -8.62 -44.13 -14.05
C GLU A 657 -8.69 -44.90 -12.72
N ARG A 658 -7.66 -44.79 -11.87
CA ARG A 658 -7.65 -45.47 -10.57
C ARG A 658 -8.36 -44.68 -9.47
N VAL A 659 -8.74 -43.44 -9.75
CA VAL A 659 -9.37 -42.51 -8.79
C VAL A 659 -10.87 -42.34 -9.04
N LEU A 660 -11.32 -42.48 -10.29
CA LEU A 660 -12.70 -42.30 -10.72
C LEU A 660 -13.66 -43.39 -10.25
#